data_AF-A0A9P1IV27-F1
#
_entry.id   AF-A0A9P1IV27-F1
#
_cell.length_a   1.000
_cell.length_b   1.000
_cell.length_c   1.000
_cell.angle_alpha   90.00
_cell.angle_beta   90.00
_cell.angle_gamma   90.00
#
_symmetry.space_group_name_H-M   'P 1'
#
loop_
_entity.id
_entity.type
_entity.pdbx_description
1 polymer ?
#
loop_
_entity_poly.entity_id
_entity_poly.type
_entity_poly.pdbx_seq_one_letter_code
_entity_poly.pdbx_strand_id
1 'polypeptide(L)'
;MASYKQNLPPSALLKQQVALDGDKRSKHEARRDRQLEEDRKAGTAPAMVDVETGRDINPHIPMFISQNPWYVPSDGPTLKHQRPHEERQKEYSKISDWYQKGTTGKKATKFRKGACENCGAMGHKKRDCFDRPRKLGAKETGEDIAEDDFVQPKLKMGFDAKRDRWNGYDPSTHKEVIEDYERLEEARKIVKEQKLKEGEVEEEEEETVEQVGPEEDEDKYAEDADMAGVSVDMDSRTRITVRNLRIREDTAKYLYNLAENSPYYDPKSRSMRENPFAGVAGKELEAARFSGDNFVRYSGEVTAANEAQLFAWQASRKGVYAHSIAEPTKLEALKKEYENEKTQIKDETKKELLDKYGGGEHLERPPEELLLAQTESYVEYNRKGKIIKGKEKAAVSSRFKEDDYPQNHTSVYGSFWRDGQWGYKCCHQFVKNSYCTGEDGIKAEIGSAHGKNTAKEEIFVKKDNAVVKNVEAQNEKEKEEMKAEEEEKEGESSSSSSSSSSSSESSDDSSEDEREKERREREQRRREKRKEKRDRKKKKLGKRKRKHRDSEEEKESDSESGSESEDDLEKEVQKAKKARLDGIKAVKEGDRGRKYNTDYNNKAPTEKELEAYKLTNVHSADPMAAFINKKFEKQ
;
A
#
# COMPACT_ATOMS: atom_id res chain seq x y z
N MET A 1 -47.95 14.54 19.86
CA MET A 1 -46.49 14.54 19.59
C MET A 1 -45.88 15.62 20.47
N ALA A 2 -45.14 15.29 21.53
CA ALA A 2 -44.78 16.27 22.56
C ALA A 2 -43.27 16.32 22.86
N SER A 3 -42.80 17.55 23.13
CA SER A 3 -41.46 18.02 23.57
C SER A 3 -41.08 19.36 22.89
N TYR A 4 -41.59 19.65 21.69
CA TYR A 4 -41.51 21.03 21.15
C TYR A 4 -42.38 22.00 21.97
N LYS A 5 -41.94 23.25 22.09
CA LYS A 5 -42.72 24.36 22.62
C LYS A 5 -42.60 25.53 21.63
N GLN A 6 -43.72 25.92 21.04
CA GLN A 6 -43.79 27.11 20.21
C GLN A 6 -43.69 28.34 21.12
N ASN A 7 -42.55 29.02 21.09
CA ASN A 7 -42.37 30.29 21.79
C ASN A 7 -42.76 31.42 20.81
N LEU A 8 -44.01 31.86 20.83
CA LEU A 8 -44.48 32.98 20.01
C LEU A 8 -44.22 34.32 20.73
N PRO A 9 -43.91 35.41 19.99
CA PRO A 9 -43.86 36.74 20.58
C PRO A 9 -45.26 37.18 21.03
N PRO A 10 -45.40 38.01 22.10
CA PRO A 10 -46.69 38.51 22.57
C PRO A 10 -47.53 39.19 21.47
N SER A 11 -46.88 39.86 20.53
CA SER A 11 -47.52 40.51 19.38
C SER A 11 -48.11 39.54 18.35
N ALA A 12 -47.60 38.31 18.25
CA ALA A 12 -48.19 37.26 17.41
C ALA A 12 -49.37 36.58 18.11
N LEU A 13 -49.25 36.32 19.42
CA LEU A 13 -50.35 35.79 20.24
C LEU A 13 -51.58 36.72 20.20
N LEU A 14 -51.35 38.03 20.39
CA LEU A 14 -52.38 39.06 20.26
C LEU A 14 -53.05 39.09 18.88
N LYS A 15 -52.30 38.84 17.79
CA LYS A 15 -52.84 38.77 16.42
C LYS A 15 -53.64 37.50 16.14
N GLN A 16 -53.27 36.38 16.74
CA GLN A 16 -53.96 35.10 16.55
C GLN A 16 -55.25 34.96 17.38
N GLN A 17 -55.55 35.92 18.26
CA GLN A 17 -56.66 35.84 19.25
C GLN A 17 -56.62 34.58 20.13
N VAL A 18 -55.47 33.91 20.21
CA VAL A 18 -55.22 32.82 21.16
C VAL A 18 -55.13 33.45 22.55
N ALA A 19 -55.92 32.92 23.49
CA ALA A 19 -56.01 33.46 24.83
C ALA A 19 -54.63 33.58 25.49
N LEU A 20 -54.41 34.67 26.23
CA LEU A 20 -53.20 34.89 27.03
C LEU A 20 -53.17 34.02 28.31
N ASP A 21 -54.07 33.05 28.41
CA ASP A 21 -54.00 31.95 29.36
C ASP A 21 -52.80 31.08 28.98
N GLY A 22 -51.63 31.42 29.53
CA GLY A 22 -50.42 30.65 29.33
C GLY A 22 -50.63 29.22 29.82
N ASP A 23 -50.83 28.30 28.89
CA ASP A 23 -51.11 26.88 29.13
C ASP A 23 -50.03 26.28 30.06
N LYS A 24 -50.38 26.24 31.34
CA LYS A 24 -49.61 25.56 32.37
C LYS A 24 -49.82 24.07 32.15
N ARG A 25 -48.99 23.48 31.27
CA ARG A 25 -48.94 22.04 30.99
C ARG A 25 -49.24 21.26 32.25
N SER A 26 -50.20 20.36 32.19
CA SER A 26 -50.58 19.59 33.37
C SER A 26 -49.34 18.88 33.92
N LYS A 27 -49.27 18.68 35.25
CA LYS A 27 -48.15 17.94 35.87
C LYS A 27 -47.97 16.55 35.25
N HIS A 28 -49.04 16.00 34.67
CA HIS A 28 -49.05 14.77 33.91
C HIS A 28 -48.41 14.92 32.51
N GLU A 29 -48.76 15.95 31.73
CA GLU A 29 -48.10 16.27 30.46
C GLU A 29 -46.60 16.55 30.65
N ALA A 30 -46.21 17.39 31.61
CA ALA A 30 -44.80 17.70 31.84
C ALA A 30 -43.98 16.45 32.23
N ARG A 31 -44.58 15.49 32.94
CA ARG A 31 -43.99 14.17 33.19
C ARG A 31 -43.92 13.33 31.93
N ARG A 32 -45.00 13.30 31.13
CA ARG A 32 -45.06 12.56 29.86
C ARG A 32 -44.02 13.06 28.85
N ASP A 33 -43.85 14.38 28.74
CA ASP A 33 -42.86 15.00 27.85
C ASP A 33 -41.44 14.63 28.25
N ARG A 34 -41.14 14.72 29.56
CA ARG A 34 -39.85 14.32 30.11
C ARG A 34 -39.61 12.82 29.92
N GLN A 35 -40.60 11.98 30.16
CA GLN A 35 -40.50 10.54 29.93
C GLN A 35 -40.27 10.23 28.45
N LEU A 36 -40.99 10.89 27.53
CA LEU A 36 -40.75 10.78 26.09
C LEU A 36 -39.35 11.25 25.67
N GLU A 37 -38.77 12.25 26.35
CA GLU A 37 -37.37 12.65 26.12
C GLU A 37 -36.36 11.65 26.69
N GLU A 38 -36.65 11.03 27.85
CA GLU A 38 -35.86 9.96 28.44
C GLU A 38 -35.92 8.69 27.56
N ASP A 39 -37.11 8.28 27.10
CA ASP A 39 -37.35 7.17 26.17
C ASP A 39 -36.68 7.40 24.81
N ARG A 40 -36.65 8.65 24.32
CA ARG A 40 -35.91 9.04 23.09
C ARG A 40 -34.40 8.97 23.27
N LYS A 41 -33.87 9.43 24.42
CA LYS A 41 -32.45 9.31 24.77
C LYS A 41 -32.03 7.85 25.02
N ALA A 42 -32.98 7.00 25.40
CA ALA A 42 -32.82 5.55 25.49
C ALA A 42 -33.03 4.82 24.14
N GLY A 43 -33.35 5.54 23.05
CA GLY A 43 -33.59 4.94 21.73
C GLY A 43 -34.88 4.10 21.63
N THR A 44 -35.75 4.13 22.64
CA THR A 44 -37.01 3.37 22.67
C THR A 44 -38.14 4.12 21.95
N ALA A 45 -38.11 5.45 21.97
CA ALA A 45 -39.04 6.31 21.23
C ALA A 45 -38.35 7.00 20.04
N PRO A 46 -39.03 7.20 18.90
CA PRO A 46 -38.45 7.85 17.73
C PRO A 46 -38.06 9.31 18.00
N ALA A 47 -37.00 9.73 17.32
CA ALA A 47 -36.49 11.10 17.35
C ALA A 47 -37.55 12.12 16.88
N MET A 48 -37.28 13.40 17.10
CA MET A 48 -38.18 14.47 16.70
C MET A 48 -37.79 14.95 15.31
N VAL A 49 -38.68 14.84 14.33
CA VAL A 49 -38.41 15.28 12.95
C VAL A 49 -38.48 16.80 12.85
N ASP A 50 -37.47 17.42 12.21
CA ASP A 50 -37.43 18.84 11.86
C ASP A 50 -38.47 19.14 10.77
N VAL A 51 -39.40 20.07 11.05
CA VAL A 51 -40.50 20.40 10.14
C VAL A 51 -40.02 21.06 8.84
N GLU A 52 -38.89 21.78 8.87
CA GLU A 52 -38.37 22.45 7.67
C GLU A 52 -37.48 21.54 6.81
N THR A 53 -36.66 20.68 7.45
CA THR A 53 -35.64 19.90 6.73
C THR A 53 -35.95 18.42 6.61
N GLY A 54 -36.99 17.91 7.30
CA GLY A 54 -37.34 16.49 7.34
C GLY A 54 -36.31 15.61 8.04
N ARG A 55 -35.32 16.19 8.74
CA ARG A 55 -34.22 15.48 9.40
C ARG A 55 -34.53 15.23 10.87
N ASP A 56 -34.04 14.12 11.40
CA ASP A 56 -34.16 13.83 12.83
C ASP A 56 -33.30 14.76 13.68
N ILE A 57 -33.93 15.39 14.67
CA ILE A 57 -33.26 16.16 15.73
C ILE A 57 -32.81 15.16 16.79
N ASN A 58 -31.49 15.05 16.95
CA ASN A 58 -30.86 14.14 17.91
C ASN A 58 -31.36 14.43 19.36
N PRO A 59 -31.97 13.44 20.06
CA PRO A 59 -32.50 13.60 21.42
C PRO A 59 -31.48 14.00 22.50
N HIS A 60 -30.19 13.82 22.24
CA HIS A 60 -29.11 14.21 23.15
C HIS A 60 -28.73 15.70 23.04
N ILE A 61 -29.27 16.44 22.05
CA ILE A 61 -29.14 17.91 22.01
C ILE A 61 -29.93 18.49 23.20
N PRO A 62 -29.29 19.27 24.10
CA PRO A 62 -29.97 19.81 25.27
C PRO A 62 -31.04 20.83 24.86
N MET A 63 -32.14 20.88 25.63
CA MET A 63 -33.35 21.65 25.30
C MET A 63 -33.07 23.12 24.94
N PHE A 64 -32.09 23.77 25.58
CA PHE A 64 -31.77 25.18 25.31
C PHE A 64 -31.10 25.44 23.95
N ILE A 65 -30.63 24.39 23.25
CA ILE A 65 -30.09 24.45 21.89
C ILE A 65 -31.17 24.05 20.87
N SER A 66 -32.06 23.12 21.21
CA SER A 66 -33.11 22.63 20.30
C SER A 66 -34.40 23.46 20.33
N GLN A 67 -34.69 24.18 21.42
CA GLN A 67 -35.87 25.05 21.50
C GLN A 67 -35.61 26.41 20.87
N ASN A 68 -36.41 26.76 19.86
CA ASN A 68 -36.37 28.08 19.24
C ASN A 68 -36.69 29.19 20.27
N PRO A 69 -35.88 30.26 20.32
CA PRO A 69 -36.20 31.45 21.10
C PRO A 69 -37.33 32.25 20.42
N TRP A 70 -38.06 33.05 21.20
CA TRP A 70 -39.28 33.74 20.75
C TRP A 70 -39.09 34.70 19.56
N TYR A 71 -37.87 35.18 19.32
CA TYR A 71 -37.53 36.07 18.22
C TYR A 71 -37.18 35.34 16.91
N VAL A 72 -37.10 34.00 16.92
CA VAL A 72 -37.03 33.16 15.71
C VAL A 72 -38.27 32.28 15.65
N PRO A 73 -39.41 32.80 15.14
CA PRO A 73 -40.64 32.02 15.07
C PRO A 73 -40.45 30.79 14.18
N SER A 74 -40.98 29.66 14.63
CA SER A 74 -41.17 28.46 13.81
C SER A 74 -42.50 27.81 14.16
N ASP A 75 -43.09 27.08 13.21
CA ASP A 75 -44.37 26.37 13.40
C ASP A 75 -44.19 24.99 14.02
N GLY A 76 -42.93 24.57 14.21
CA GLY A 76 -42.57 23.30 14.80
C GLY A 76 -41.10 23.24 15.20
N PRO A 77 -40.64 22.08 15.69
CA PRO A 77 -39.24 21.86 16.07
C PRO A 77 -38.33 21.97 14.85
N THR A 78 -37.27 22.77 14.97
CA THR A 78 -36.26 22.93 13.93
C THR A 78 -34.94 23.41 14.52
N LEU A 79 -33.80 22.97 13.96
CA LEU A 79 -32.48 23.43 14.38
C LEU A 79 -31.95 24.59 13.50
N LYS A 80 -32.78 25.15 12.61
CA LYS A 80 -32.40 26.25 11.70
C LYS A 80 -31.88 27.48 12.42
N HIS A 81 -32.40 27.80 13.61
CA HIS A 81 -31.95 28.95 14.40
C HIS A 81 -30.51 28.80 14.93
N GLN A 82 -29.92 27.59 14.89
CA GLN A 82 -28.51 27.36 15.22
C GLN A 82 -27.58 27.41 13.98
N ARG A 83 -28.14 27.52 12.76
CA ARG A 83 -27.34 27.68 11.54
C ARG A 83 -26.75 29.10 11.47
N PRO A 84 -25.58 29.31 10.81
CA PRO A 84 -24.96 30.62 10.70
C PRO A 84 -25.89 31.65 10.04
N HIS A 85 -26.35 32.65 10.79
CA HIS A 85 -27.22 33.70 10.27
C HIS A 85 -26.53 34.54 9.20
N GLU A 86 -27.26 34.88 8.15
CA GLU A 86 -26.80 35.68 7.00
C GLU A 86 -26.16 37.01 7.43
N GLU A 87 -26.76 37.74 8.38
CA GLU A 87 -26.21 39.00 8.92
C GLU A 87 -24.79 38.88 9.51
N ARG A 88 -24.42 37.69 10.02
CA ARG A 88 -23.09 37.43 10.57
C ARG A 88 -22.12 36.86 9.53
N GLN A 89 -22.63 36.40 8.38
CA GLN A 89 -21.80 35.92 7.29
C GLN A 89 -21.17 37.13 6.58
N LYS A 90 -19.83 37.14 6.52
CA LYS A 90 -19.08 38.15 5.78
C LYS A 90 -18.91 37.63 4.36
N GLU A 91 -19.51 38.33 3.40
CA GLU A 91 -19.19 38.11 1.98
C GLU A 91 -17.72 38.45 1.75
N TYR A 92 -16.94 37.42 1.40
CA TYR A 92 -15.55 37.54 0.99
C TYR A 92 -15.46 37.46 -0.54
N SER A 93 -14.50 38.18 -1.14
CA SER A 93 -14.22 38.06 -2.57
C SER A 93 -13.58 36.70 -2.87
N LYS A 94 -13.74 36.17 -4.10
CA LYS A 94 -13.25 34.84 -4.48
C LYS A 94 -11.71 34.85 -4.62
N ILE A 95 -11.11 33.66 -4.66
CA ILE A 95 -9.65 33.51 -4.86
C ILE A 95 -9.17 34.07 -6.22
N SER A 96 -10.04 34.11 -7.22
CA SER A 96 -9.81 34.75 -8.52
C SER A 96 -9.79 36.29 -8.47
N ASP A 97 -10.40 36.88 -7.44
CA ASP A 97 -10.79 38.28 -7.44
C ASP A 97 -9.67 39.11 -6.79
N TRP A 98 -8.74 39.59 -7.62
CA TRP A 98 -7.65 40.45 -7.18
C TRP A 98 -7.71 41.86 -7.79
N TYR A 99 -6.91 42.77 -7.24
CA TYR A 99 -6.70 44.12 -7.76
C TYR A 99 -6.16 44.09 -9.19
N GLN A 100 -6.70 44.91 -10.07
CA GLN A 100 -6.26 45.03 -11.46
C GLN A 100 -4.93 45.77 -11.50
N LYS A 101 -3.85 45.07 -11.91
CA LYS A 101 -2.50 45.65 -12.04
C LYS A 101 -2.32 46.25 -13.43
N GLY A 102 -1.53 47.32 -13.53
CA GLY A 102 -1.27 48.04 -14.79
C GLY A 102 -2.20 49.22 -15.05
N THR A 103 -2.12 49.77 -16.25
CA THR A 103 -2.94 50.89 -16.76
C THR A 103 -4.05 50.41 -17.69
N THR A 104 -5.04 51.25 -17.95
CA THR A 104 -6.20 50.92 -18.79
C THR A 104 -5.90 50.80 -20.30
N GLY A 105 -4.65 51.06 -20.74
CA GLY A 105 -4.27 51.15 -22.16
C GLY A 105 -4.87 52.36 -22.89
N LYS A 106 -5.58 53.25 -22.18
CA LYS A 106 -6.29 54.39 -22.76
C LYS A 106 -5.60 55.69 -22.36
N LYS A 107 -4.92 56.31 -23.33
CA LYS A 107 -4.25 57.61 -23.21
C LYS A 107 -5.15 58.75 -23.68
N ALA A 108 -5.19 59.85 -22.94
CA ALA A 108 -5.82 61.08 -23.40
C ALA A 108 -4.88 61.86 -24.33
N THR A 109 -5.42 62.51 -25.37
CA THR A 109 -4.66 63.42 -26.25
C THR A 109 -4.62 64.86 -25.74
N LYS A 110 -5.43 65.21 -24.73
CA LYS A 110 -5.51 66.54 -24.10
C LYS A 110 -5.72 66.40 -22.60
N PHE A 111 -5.14 67.33 -21.84
CA PHE A 111 -5.28 67.37 -20.39
C PHE A 111 -6.76 67.51 -19.97
N ARG A 112 -7.23 66.63 -19.08
CA ARG A 112 -8.62 66.64 -18.58
C ARG A 112 -8.70 67.34 -17.22
N LYS A 113 -9.75 68.14 -16.99
CA LYS A 113 -9.97 68.79 -15.68
C LYS A 113 -10.16 67.71 -14.60
N GLY A 114 -9.34 67.76 -13.55
CA GLY A 114 -9.33 66.76 -12.47
C GLY A 114 -8.26 65.67 -12.62
N ALA A 115 -7.54 65.61 -13.76
CA ALA A 115 -6.39 64.73 -13.93
C ALA A 115 -5.18 65.20 -13.10
N CYS A 116 -4.23 64.29 -12.88
CA CYS A 116 -2.98 64.58 -12.20
C CYS A 116 -2.18 65.67 -12.93
N GLU A 117 -1.84 66.76 -12.23
CA GLU A 117 -1.18 67.92 -12.87
C GLU A 117 0.23 67.62 -13.41
N ASN A 118 0.86 66.53 -12.96
CA ASN A 118 2.19 66.10 -13.40
C ASN A 118 2.14 65.31 -14.71
N CYS A 119 1.39 64.20 -14.74
CA CYS A 119 1.36 63.24 -15.84
C CYS A 119 0.08 63.26 -16.68
N GLY A 120 -0.99 63.93 -16.26
CA GLY A 120 -2.24 64.03 -17.01
C GLY A 120 -3.17 62.80 -16.96
N ALA A 121 -2.82 61.74 -16.23
CA ALA A 121 -3.70 60.59 -15.99
C ALA A 121 -4.80 60.86 -14.96
N MET A 122 -5.92 60.16 -15.07
CA MET A 122 -6.97 60.07 -14.06
C MET A 122 -6.73 58.87 -13.13
N GLY A 123 -6.94 59.05 -11.83
CA GLY A 123 -6.84 57.98 -10.82
C GLY A 123 -6.19 58.45 -9.52
N HIS A 124 -5.14 59.26 -9.63
CA HIS A 124 -4.32 59.75 -8.51
C HIS A 124 -4.11 61.27 -8.54
N LYS A 125 -3.53 61.82 -7.46
CA LYS A 125 -3.19 63.26 -7.33
C LYS A 125 -1.71 63.50 -7.59
N LYS A 126 -1.31 64.76 -7.84
CA LYS A 126 0.09 65.16 -8.05
C LYS A 126 1.09 64.66 -7.00
N ARG A 127 0.66 64.51 -5.73
CA ARG A 127 1.49 64.01 -4.62
C ARG A 127 1.75 62.51 -4.70
N ASP A 128 0.79 61.76 -5.22
CA ASP A 128 0.76 60.30 -5.26
C ASP A 128 1.02 59.81 -6.69
N CYS A 129 1.81 60.58 -7.46
CA CYS A 129 2.06 60.34 -8.87
C CYS A 129 3.19 59.33 -9.06
N PHE A 130 2.93 58.29 -9.86
CA PHE A 130 3.92 57.27 -10.23
C PHE A 130 4.99 57.80 -11.18
N ASP A 131 4.64 58.78 -12.03
CA ASP A 131 5.56 59.48 -12.91
C ASP A 131 6.49 60.43 -12.13
N ARG A 132 7.75 60.47 -12.55
CA ARG A 132 8.76 61.40 -12.01
C ARG A 132 8.22 62.85 -12.02
N PRO A 133 8.37 63.63 -10.93
CA PRO A 133 7.96 65.04 -10.91
C PRO A 133 8.64 65.86 -12.02
N ARG A 134 7.83 66.41 -12.94
CA ARG A 134 8.26 67.29 -14.04
C ARG A 134 8.33 68.74 -13.55
N LYS A 135 9.22 69.55 -14.15
CA LYS A 135 9.34 70.99 -13.82
C LYS A 135 8.12 71.78 -14.29
N LEU A 136 7.71 71.54 -15.54
CA LEU A 136 6.42 71.93 -16.08
C LEU A 136 5.60 70.65 -16.24
N GLY A 137 4.41 70.61 -15.67
CA GLY A 137 3.55 69.42 -15.67
C GLY A 137 2.63 69.36 -16.89
N ALA A 138 2.06 68.17 -17.16
CA ALA A 138 1.11 67.95 -18.26
C ALA A 138 -0.13 68.88 -18.22
N LYS A 139 -0.44 69.51 -17.08
CA LYS A 139 -1.46 70.57 -16.97
C LYS A 139 -1.13 71.83 -17.77
N GLU A 140 0.15 72.19 -17.86
CA GLU A 140 0.64 73.43 -18.48
C GLU A 140 1.17 73.18 -19.89
N THR A 141 1.86 72.07 -20.13
CA THR A 141 2.39 71.72 -21.46
C THR A 141 1.36 70.98 -22.33
N GLY A 142 0.46 70.18 -21.74
CA GLY A 142 -0.45 69.30 -22.48
C GLY A 142 0.23 68.09 -23.15
N GLU A 143 1.54 67.96 -23.02
CA GLU A 143 2.39 66.96 -23.66
C GLU A 143 2.64 65.74 -22.75
N ASP A 144 2.95 64.60 -23.36
CA ASP A 144 3.27 63.34 -22.68
C ASP A 144 2.31 62.95 -21.55
N ILE A 145 1.02 62.94 -21.90
CA ILE A 145 -0.04 62.45 -21.00
C ILE A 145 0.11 60.93 -20.80
N ALA A 146 0.03 60.47 -19.55
CA ALA A 146 0.02 59.06 -19.18
C ALA A 146 -1.36 58.41 -19.40
N GLU A 147 -1.40 57.08 -19.41
CA GLU A 147 -2.64 56.31 -19.47
C GLU A 147 -3.41 56.38 -18.15
N ASP A 148 -4.73 56.26 -18.19
CA ASP A 148 -5.57 56.30 -16.99
C ASP A 148 -5.44 55.00 -16.15
N ASP A 149 -5.47 55.12 -14.82
CA ASP A 149 -5.38 54.00 -13.88
C ASP A 149 -6.71 53.22 -13.79
N PHE A 150 -6.64 51.93 -13.42
CA PHE A 150 -7.85 51.17 -13.08
C PHE A 150 -8.46 51.60 -11.75
N VAL A 151 -9.80 51.71 -11.71
CA VAL A 151 -10.56 51.93 -10.48
C VAL A 151 -10.60 50.63 -9.66
N GLN A 152 -9.84 50.60 -8.57
CA GLN A 152 -9.66 49.38 -7.78
C GLN A 152 -10.92 48.99 -6.98
N PRO A 153 -11.36 47.71 -7.01
CA PRO A 153 -12.48 47.23 -6.21
C PRO A 153 -12.11 47.16 -4.72
N LYS A 154 -13.09 47.39 -3.83
CA LYS A 154 -12.89 47.24 -2.37
C LYS A 154 -13.06 45.77 -1.94
N LEU A 155 -12.01 44.98 -2.17
CA LEU A 155 -12.01 43.55 -1.86
C LEU A 155 -12.09 43.29 -0.35
N LYS A 156 -13.03 42.43 0.06
CA LYS A 156 -13.14 41.92 1.43
C LYS A 156 -12.49 40.54 1.47
N MET A 157 -11.29 40.45 2.00
CA MET A 157 -10.52 39.21 2.08
C MET A 157 -10.34 38.73 3.53
N GLY A 158 -10.21 37.41 3.70
CA GLY A 158 -9.89 36.74 4.97
C GLY A 158 -8.47 37.04 5.48
N PHE A 159 -8.02 36.36 6.55
CA PHE A 159 -6.66 36.53 7.07
C PHE A 159 -5.61 35.98 6.09
N ASP A 160 -5.82 34.75 5.62
CA ASP A 160 -4.92 34.02 4.73
C ASP A 160 -4.93 34.64 3.34
N ALA A 161 -6.12 34.87 2.77
CA ALA A 161 -6.30 35.51 1.47
C ALA A 161 -5.68 36.94 1.37
N LYS A 162 -5.44 37.65 2.48
CA LYS A 162 -4.68 38.92 2.47
C LYS A 162 -3.16 38.74 2.46
N ARG A 163 -2.68 37.57 2.88
CA ARG A 163 -1.27 37.23 3.05
C ARG A 163 -0.76 36.22 2.04
N ASP A 164 -1.66 35.65 1.23
CA ASP A 164 -1.28 34.77 0.15
C ASP A 164 -0.30 35.48 -0.79
N ARG A 165 0.86 34.85 -0.97
CA ARG A 165 1.95 35.32 -1.82
C ARG A 165 1.56 35.25 -3.30
N TRP A 166 0.62 34.37 -3.64
CA TRP A 166 0.18 34.10 -5.01
C TRP A 166 -1.08 34.89 -5.41
N ASN A 167 -1.42 35.94 -4.64
CA ASN A 167 -2.50 36.86 -4.96
C ASN A 167 -2.30 37.57 -6.32
N GLY A 168 -3.23 37.32 -7.25
CA GLY A 168 -3.15 37.80 -8.63
C GLY A 168 -2.04 37.11 -9.43
N TYR A 169 -1.75 35.84 -9.14
CA TYR A 169 -0.98 34.95 -10.00
C TYR A 169 -1.80 34.59 -11.25
N ASP A 170 -1.20 34.73 -12.44
CA ASP A 170 -1.79 34.27 -13.68
C ASP A 170 -1.32 32.83 -13.98
N PRO A 171 -2.23 31.84 -14.04
CA PRO A 171 -1.88 30.46 -14.40
C PRO A 171 -1.14 30.32 -15.73
N SER A 172 -1.26 31.29 -16.65
CA SER A 172 -0.51 31.29 -17.92
C SER A 172 1.01 31.31 -17.70
N THR A 173 1.50 31.98 -16.64
CA THR A 173 2.93 32.09 -16.30
C THR A 173 3.53 30.76 -15.84
N HIS A 174 2.72 29.79 -15.42
CA HIS A 174 3.21 28.44 -15.12
C HIS A 174 3.77 27.72 -16.36
N LYS A 175 3.44 28.18 -17.58
CA LYS A 175 4.00 27.63 -18.81
C LYS A 175 5.51 27.86 -18.91
N GLU A 176 6.02 29.01 -18.45
CA GLU A 176 7.47 29.29 -18.44
C GLU A 176 8.23 28.23 -17.62
N VAL A 177 7.65 27.80 -16.49
CA VAL A 177 8.19 26.72 -15.67
C VAL A 177 8.17 25.38 -16.41
N ILE A 178 7.08 25.07 -17.12
CA ILE A 178 6.97 23.83 -17.91
C ILE A 178 8.03 23.82 -19.02
N GLU A 179 8.17 24.90 -19.78
CA GLU A 179 9.20 25.03 -20.83
C GLU A 179 10.62 24.92 -20.27
N ASP A 180 10.89 25.45 -19.07
CA ASP A 180 12.19 25.30 -18.40
C ASP A 180 12.46 23.82 -18.02
N TYR A 181 11.44 23.07 -17.60
CA TYR A 181 11.55 21.62 -17.38
C TYR A 181 11.73 20.84 -18.69
N GLU A 182 11.01 21.17 -19.76
CA GLU A 182 11.16 20.56 -21.09
C GLU A 182 12.59 20.74 -21.62
N ARG A 183 13.15 21.96 -21.56
CA ARG A 183 14.54 22.23 -21.94
C ARG A 183 15.57 21.48 -21.06
N LEU A 184 15.26 21.26 -19.77
CA LEU A 184 16.09 20.43 -18.90
C LEU A 184 16.03 18.93 -19.26
N GLU A 185 14.87 18.43 -19.72
CA GLU A 185 14.75 17.06 -20.22
C GLU A 185 15.46 16.86 -21.57
N GLU A 186 15.36 17.83 -22.48
CA GLU A 186 16.14 17.84 -23.73
C GLU A 186 17.66 17.81 -23.45
N ALA A 187 18.13 18.66 -22.53
CA ALA A 187 19.53 18.67 -22.12
C ALA A 187 19.96 17.32 -21.50
N ARG A 188 19.10 16.68 -20.68
CA ARG A 188 19.36 15.33 -20.13
C ARG A 188 19.45 14.27 -21.22
N LYS A 189 18.56 14.31 -22.23
CA LYS A 189 18.59 13.40 -23.38
C LYS A 189 19.89 13.55 -24.17
N ILE A 190 20.30 14.78 -24.48
CA ILE A 190 21.56 15.07 -25.19
C ILE A 190 22.76 14.57 -24.37
N VAL A 191 22.78 14.77 -23.05
CA VAL A 191 23.85 14.25 -22.18
C VAL A 191 23.87 12.72 -22.16
N LYS A 192 22.70 12.05 -22.08
CA LYS A 192 22.64 10.58 -22.14
C LYS A 192 23.10 10.05 -23.50
N GLU A 193 22.72 10.70 -24.60
CA GLU A 193 23.22 10.39 -25.95
C GLU A 193 24.73 10.62 -26.10
N GLN A 194 25.28 11.65 -25.47
CA GLN A 194 26.72 11.93 -25.50
C GLN A 194 27.49 10.84 -24.74
N LYS A 195 27.07 10.50 -23.51
CA LYS A 195 27.63 9.36 -22.76
C LYS A 195 27.59 8.06 -23.57
N LEU A 196 26.44 7.73 -24.17
CA LEU A 196 26.28 6.55 -25.03
C LEU A 196 27.20 6.56 -26.27
N LYS A 197 27.45 7.73 -26.87
CA LYS A 197 28.36 7.88 -28.03
C LYS A 197 29.84 7.90 -27.66
N GLU A 198 30.17 8.37 -26.46
CA GLU A 198 31.55 8.42 -25.94
C GLU A 198 32.00 7.07 -25.35
N GLY A 199 31.08 6.11 -25.20
CA GLY A 199 31.40 4.76 -24.76
C GLY A 199 31.59 4.60 -23.25
N GLU A 200 31.42 5.68 -22.47
CA GLU A 200 31.36 5.64 -20.99
C GLU A 200 29.98 5.14 -20.51
N VAL A 201 29.45 4.09 -21.14
CA VAL A 201 28.27 3.33 -20.71
C VAL A 201 28.64 1.84 -20.69
N GLU A 202 29.60 1.53 -19.83
CA GLU A 202 29.52 0.31 -19.03
C GLU A 202 29.10 0.77 -17.60
N GLU A 203 28.03 0.18 -17.09
CA GLU A 203 27.59 0.10 -15.67
C GLU A 203 26.65 1.15 -15.00
N GLU A 204 26.62 2.48 -15.27
CA GLU A 204 25.97 3.41 -14.29
C GLU A 204 24.57 4.04 -14.58
N GLU A 205 23.99 4.10 -15.80
CA GLU A 205 22.73 4.88 -16.04
C GLU A 205 21.66 4.22 -16.97
N GLU A 206 21.47 2.90 -16.89
CA GLU A 206 20.41 2.17 -17.62
C GLU A 206 19.29 1.55 -16.75
N GLU A 207 18.99 2.13 -15.58
CA GLU A 207 17.67 1.93 -14.93
C GLU A 207 16.78 3.18 -15.07
N THR A 208 16.05 3.29 -16.19
CA THR A 208 14.64 3.78 -16.24
C THR A 208 14.09 3.82 -17.68
N VAL A 209 12.84 3.33 -17.83
CA VAL A 209 11.99 3.33 -19.04
C VAL A 209 12.24 2.22 -20.07
N GLU A 210 11.83 1.01 -19.67
CA GLU A 210 11.11 -0.03 -20.45
C GLU A 210 11.36 -0.17 -21.97
N GLN A 211 11.98 -1.29 -22.36
CA GLN A 211 11.71 -1.92 -23.66
C GLN A 211 10.41 -2.74 -23.57
N VAL A 212 9.53 -2.54 -24.55
CA VAL A 212 8.49 -3.52 -24.89
C VAL A 212 9.11 -4.56 -25.81
N GLY A 213 9.01 -5.85 -25.46
CA GLY A 213 9.63 -6.96 -26.19
C GLY A 213 9.10 -7.18 -27.61
N PRO A 214 9.70 -8.16 -28.33
CA PRO A 214 9.23 -9.52 -28.08
C PRO A 214 10.32 -10.55 -27.72
N GLU A 215 9.93 -11.46 -26.81
CA GLU A 215 10.34 -12.86 -26.65
C GLU A 215 11.75 -13.29 -27.12
N GLU A 216 12.71 -13.32 -26.18
CA GLU A 216 13.55 -14.48 -25.83
C GLU A 216 14.36 -14.16 -24.54
N ASP A 217 14.88 -15.20 -23.86
CA ASP A 217 15.73 -15.15 -22.63
C ASP A 217 15.09 -14.80 -21.27
N GLU A 218 14.04 -15.53 -20.85
CA GLU A 218 13.40 -15.40 -19.53
C GLU A 218 14.20 -16.07 -18.36
N ASP A 219 15.22 -16.90 -18.66
CA ASP A 219 15.96 -17.69 -17.66
C ASP A 219 17.26 -17.04 -17.14
N LYS A 220 17.71 -15.91 -17.71
CA LYS A 220 19.00 -15.29 -17.34
C LYS A 220 18.94 -14.40 -16.09
N TYR A 221 17.74 -13.96 -15.70
CA TYR A 221 17.54 -12.98 -14.62
C TYR A 221 17.56 -13.55 -13.19
N ALA A 222 17.80 -14.85 -13.02
CA ALA A 222 17.86 -15.46 -11.69
C ALA A 222 19.20 -15.23 -10.96
N GLU A 223 20.29 -14.97 -11.68
CA GLU A 223 21.65 -14.85 -11.10
C GLU A 223 22.08 -13.40 -10.83
N ASP A 224 21.46 -12.38 -11.46
CA ASP A 224 21.73 -10.95 -11.19
C ASP A 224 21.13 -10.43 -9.86
N ALA A 225 20.56 -11.31 -9.03
CA ALA A 225 20.12 -10.99 -7.68
C ALA A 225 21.28 -10.58 -6.74
N ASP A 226 22.52 -10.95 -7.08
CA ASP A 226 23.75 -10.55 -6.39
C ASP A 226 24.47 -9.36 -7.07
N MET A 227 23.69 -8.39 -7.58
CA MET A 227 24.21 -7.14 -8.16
C MET A 227 25.12 -6.37 -7.17
N ALA A 228 26.41 -6.32 -7.50
CA ALA A 228 27.49 -5.72 -6.70
C ALA A 228 27.45 -4.18 -6.69
N GLY A 229 26.45 -3.62 -6.01
CA GLY A 229 26.28 -2.18 -5.79
C GLY A 229 25.44 -1.86 -4.56
N VAL A 230 24.54 -2.78 -4.18
CA VAL A 230 23.99 -2.82 -2.83
C VAL A 230 25.08 -3.35 -1.90
N SER A 231 25.89 -2.45 -1.34
CA SER A 231 26.74 -2.78 -0.20
C SER A 231 25.84 -3.19 0.96
N VAL A 232 25.59 -4.49 1.07
CA VAL A 232 25.12 -5.14 2.29
C VAL A 232 26.25 -4.99 3.30
N ASP A 233 26.27 -3.84 3.98
CA ASP A 233 26.92 -3.73 5.26
C ASP A 233 26.36 -4.87 6.12
N MET A 234 27.21 -5.85 6.44
CA MET A 234 26.89 -7.03 7.26
C MET A 234 26.67 -6.67 8.75
N ASP A 235 26.26 -5.44 9.02
CA ASP A 235 25.83 -4.95 10.32
C ASP A 235 24.31 -4.76 10.30
N SER A 236 23.60 -5.73 10.90
CA SER A 236 22.13 -5.75 11.03
C SER A 236 21.53 -4.49 11.67
N ARG A 237 22.38 -3.62 12.25
CA ARG A 237 22.03 -2.43 13.00
C ARG A 237 21.94 -1.15 12.17
N THR A 238 22.50 -1.12 10.96
CA THR A 238 22.46 0.02 10.02
C THR A 238 21.73 -0.29 8.71
N ARG A 239 21.22 -1.52 8.56
CA ARG A 239 20.43 -1.96 7.40
C ARG A 239 19.03 -1.32 7.41
N ILE A 240 18.97 -0.01 7.12
CA ILE A 240 17.73 0.79 6.97
C ILE A 240 17.07 0.41 5.63
N THR A 241 16.64 -0.84 5.50
CA THR A 241 15.71 -1.28 4.46
C THR A 241 14.29 -0.90 4.88
N VAL A 242 14.05 0.41 5.02
CA VAL A 242 12.69 0.97 5.16
C VAL A 242 12.02 0.94 3.79
N ARG A 243 11.86 -0.27 3.25
CA ARG A 243 10.78 -0.57 2.32
C ARG A 243 9.50 -0.22 3.07
N ASN A 244 8.59 0.50 2.41
CA ASN A 244 7.32 0.85 3.03
C ASN A 244 6.61 -0.44 3.47
N LEU A 245 6.28 -0.57 4.76
CA LEU A 245 5.60 -1.76 5.29
C LEU A 245 4.23 -2.03 4.63
N ARG A 246 3.68 -1.01 3.96
CA ARG A 246 2.51 -1.16 3.10
C ARG A 246 2.94 -1.72 1.74
N ILE A 247 2.59 -2.99 1.52
CA ILE A 247 2.48 -3.66 0.23
C ILE A 247 1.69 -2.75 -0.73
N ARG A 248 2.24 -2.51 -1.93
CA ARG A 248 1.69 -1.53 -2.91
C ARG A 248 0.67 -2.18 -3.85
N GLU A 249 0.84 -3.48 -4.06
CA GLU A 249 0.01 -4.42 -4.80
C GLU A 249 -1.37 -4.58 -4.13
N ASP A 250 -1.43 -4.41 -2.80
CA ASP A 250 -2.65 -4.46 -2.01
C ASP A 250 -3.34 -3.08 -1.94
N THR A 251 -4.40 -2.95 -2.75
CA THR A 251 -5.31 -1.81 -2.71
C THR A 251 -6.06 -1.76 -1.38
N ALA A 252 -6.11 -0.60 -0.74
CA ALA A 252 -6.87 -0.43 0.50
C ALA A 252 -8.39 -0.51 0.21
N LYS A 253 -9.18 -1.12 1.10
CA LYS A 253 -10.61 -1.41 0.88
C LYS A 253 -11.44 -0.20 0.41
N TYR A 254 -11.22 0.97 0.99
CA TYR A 254 -11.91 2.22 0.63
C TYR A 254 -11.50 2.83 -0.73
N LEU A 255 -10.49 2.26 -1.40
CA LEU A 255 -10.06 2.68 -2.75
C LEU A 255 -10.65 1.80 -3.86
N TYR A 256 -11.35 0.71 -3.54
CA TYR A 256 -12.04 -0.10 -4.56
C TYR A 256 -13.17 0.66 -5.25
N ASN A 257 -13.84 1.58 -4.54
CA ASN A 257 -14.90 2.42 -5.08
C ASN A 257 -14.83 3.81 -4.43
N LEU A 258 -14.54 4.84 -5.24
CA LEU A 258 -14.40 6.23 -4.80
C LEU A 258 -15.73 7.02 -4.83
N ALA A 259 -16.84 6.40 -5.21
CA ALA A 259 -18.15 7.05 -5.19
C ALA A 259 -18.61 7.35 -3.75
N GLU A 260 -19.30 8.48 -3.56
CA GLU A 260 -19.78 8.92 -2.23
C GLU A 260 -20.77 7.93 -1.59
N ASN A 261 -21.55 7.23 -2.42
CA ASN A 261 -22.51 6.20 -2.01
C ASN A 261 -21.90 4.77 -2.01
N SER A 262 -20.57 4.65 -1.97
CA SER A 262 -19.90 3.36 -1.82
C SER A 262 -20.15 2.74 -0.43
N PRO A 263 -19.95 1.42 -0.27
CA PRO A 263 -19.99 0.75 1.02
C PRO A 263 -19.13 1.42 2.10
N TYR A 264 -19.72 1.59 3.27
CA TYR A 264 -19.04 2.17 4.42
C TYR A 264 -17.83 1.33 4.85
N TYR A 265 -16.66 1.97 4.82
CA TYR A 265 -15.43 1.48 5.45
C TYR A 265 -15.29 2.11 6.83
N ASP A 266 -15.20 1.29 7.87
CA ASP A 266 -14.86 1.77 9.22
C ASP A 266 -13.32 1.85 9.36
N PRO A 267 -12.72 3.06 9.42
CA PRO A 267 -11.27 3.19 9.58
C PRO A 267 -10.75 2.74 10.95
N LYS A 268 -11.63 2.59 11.96
CA LYS A 268 -11.24 2.12 13.30
C LYS A 268 -10.98 0.61 13.29
N SER A 269 -11.97 -0.19 12.88
CA SER A 269 -11.82 -1.65 12.75
C SER A 269 -11.16 -2.10 11.45
N ARG A 270 -10.98 -1.20 10.47
CA ARG A 270 -10.47 -1.47 9.12
C ARG A 270 -11.34 -2.48 8.34
N SER A 271 -12.62 -2.55 8.67
CA SER A 271 -13.59 -3.44 8.01
C SER A 271 -14.43 -2.70 6.97
N MET A 272 -14.72 -3.36 5.84
CA MET A 272 -15.70 -2.92 4.84
C MET A 272 -16.73 -4.03 4.72
N ARG A 273 -17.98 -3.73 5.06
CA ARG A 273 -18.97 -4.78 5.31
C ARG A 273 -19.65 -5.29 4.05
N GLU A 274 -20.16 -4.37 3.22
CA GLU A 274 -20.78 -4.68 1.93
C GLU A 274 -19.77 -4.71 0.78
N ASN A 275 -20.16 -5.27 -0.36
CA ASN A 275 -19.32 -5.39 -1.56
C ASN A 275 -19.15 -4.03 -2.27
N PRO A 276 -17.92 -3.49 -2.43
CA PRO A 276 -17.68 -2.21 -3.12
C PRO A 276 -18.14 -2.17 -4.59
N PHE A 277 -18.32 -3.33 -5.23
CA PHE A 277 -18.72 -3.48 -6.62
C PHE A 277 -20.21 -3.83 -6.80
N ALA A 278 -21.02 -3.78 -5.73
CA ALA A 278 -22.45 -4.03 -5.81
C ALA A 278 -23.13 -3.08 -6.84
N GLY A 279 -23.75 -3.67 -7.88
CA GLY A 279 -24.45 -2.93 -8.93
C GLY A 279 -23.57 -2.39 -10.07
N VAL A 280 -22.26 -2.65 -10.09
CA VAL A 280 -21.37 -2.22 -11.19
C VAL A 280 -21.16 -3.37 -12.19
N ALA A 281 -21.75 -3.26 -13.38
CA ALA A 281 -21.62 -4.25 -14.44
C ALA A 281 -20.15 -4.38 -14.91
N GLY A 282 -19.70 -5.62 -15.15
CA GLY A 282 -18.38 -5.91 -15.71
C GLY A 282 -17.19 -5.96 -14.72
N LYS A 283 -17.41 -5.71 -13.42
CA LYS A 283 -16.35 -5.75 -12.38
C LYS A 283 -16.25 -7.06 -11.59
N GLU A 284 -16.71 -8.16 -12.16
CA GLU A 284 -16.76 -9.47 -11.48
C GLU A 284 -15.36 -10.01 -11.13
N LEU A 285 -14.35 -9.75 -11.97
CA LEU A 285 -12.95 -10.12 -11.72
C LEU A 285 -12.32 -9.31 -10.57
N GLU A 286 -12.68 -8.03 -10.40
CA GLU A 286 -12.26 -7.22 -9.26
C GLU A 286 -12.98 -7.65 -7.97
N ALA A 287 -14.27 -8.00 -8.08
CA ALA A 287 -15.06 -8.53 -6.97
C ALA A 287 -14.56 -9.89 -6.47
N ALA A 288 -13.95 -10.72 -7.33
CA ALA A 288 -13.27 -11.94 -6.91
C ALA A 288 -12.07 -11.68 -5.97
N ARG A 289 -11.42 -10.50 -6.10
CA ARG A 289 -10.32 -10.08 -5.22
C ARG A 289 -10.82 -9.52 -3.89
N PHE A 290 -11.94 -8.81 -3.88
CA PHE A 290 -12.64 -8.41 -2.66
C PHE A 290 -14.14 -8.14 -2.87
N SER A 291 -14.98 -9.00 -2.29
CA SER A 291 -16.46 -8.95 -2.36
C SER A 291 -17.13 -8.49 -1.06
N GLY A 292 -16.39 -7.86 -0.14
CA GLY A 292 -16.89 -7.40 1.16
C GLY A 292 -16.68 -8.41 2.29
N ASP A 293 -16.46 -7.90 3.52
CA ASP A 293 -16.17 -8.75 4.68
C ASP A 293 -17.35 -9.66 5.06
N ASN A 294 -18.61 -9.29 4.74
CA ASN A 294 -19.78 -10.16 4.97
C ASN A 294 -19.72 -11.46 4.14
N PHE A 295 -19.26 -11.39 2.89
CA PHE A 295 -19.18 -12.56 2.02
C PHE A 295 -18.22 -13.60 2.59
N VAL A 296 -17.02 -13.16 2.98
CA VAL A 296 -15.97 -14.05 3.54
C VAL A 296 -16.40 -14.64 4.89
N ARG A 297 -17.06 -13.85 5.77
CA ARG A 297 -17.50 -14.29 7.12
C ARG A 297 -18.42 -15.50 7.15
N TYR A 298 -19.24 -15.70 6.11
CA TYR A 298 -20.17 -16.83 6.01
C TYR A 298 -19.72 -17.89 5.00
N SER A 299 -18.51 -17.77 4.45
CA SER A 299 -17.92 -18.77 3.54
C SER A 299 -17.14 -19.85 4.29
N GLY A 300 -16.94 -21.01 3.66
CA GLY A 300 -16.17 -22.13 4.20
C GLY A 300 -16.83 -22.83 5.40
N GLU A 301 -16.00 -23.35 6.31
CA GLU A 301 -16.35 -24.25 7.41
C GLU A 301 -17.35 -23.66 8.42
N VAL A 302 -17.50 -22.33 8.47
CA VAL A 302 -18.45 -21.63 9.34
C VAL A 302 -19.89 -22.14 9.11
N THR A 303 -20.24 -22.48 7.86
CA THR A 303 -21.54 -23.06 7.52
C THR A 303 -21.74 -24.44 8.16
N ALA A 304 -20.78 -25.35 7.98
CA ALA A 304 -20.80 -26.70 8.55
C ALA A 304 -20.80 -26.69 10.08
N ALA A 305 -20.08 -25.76 10.71
CA ALA A 305 -20.08 -25.56 12.16
C ALA A 305 -21.43 -25.04 12.68
N ASN A 306 -22.06 -24.08 11.98
CA ASN A 306 -23.40 -23.59 12.31
C ASN A 306 -24.46 -24.70 12.14
N GLU A 307 -24.38 -25.51 11.08
CA GLU A 307 -25.24 -26.69 10.91
C GLU A 307 -25.05 -27.72 12.02
N ALA A 308 -23.81 -27.99 12.42
CA ALA A 308 -23.48 -28.88 13.53
C ALA A 308 -24.07 -28.36 14.86
N GLN A 309 -24.04 -27.05 15.09
CA GLN A 309 -24.68 -26.41 16.25
C GLN A 309 -26.22 -26.49 16.19
N LEU A 310 -26.83 -26.30 15.01
CA LEU A 310 -28.27 -26.51 14.82
C LEU A 310 -28.67 -27.97 15.06
N PHE A 311 -27.85 -28.92 14.60
CA PHE A 311 -28.01 -30.34 14.87
C PHE A 311 -27.89 -30.65 16.37
N ALA A 312 -26.92 -30.05 17.08
CA ALA A 312 -26.79 -30.15 18.55
C ALA A 312 -28.10 -29.79 19.27
N TRP A 313 -28.70 -28.67 18.89
CA TRP A 313 -29.95 -28.19 19.49
C TRP A 313 -31.15 -29.07 19.12
N GLN A 314 -31.20 -29.63 17.90
CA GLN A 314 -32.24 -30.57 17.50
C GLN A 314 -32.11 -31.91 18.23
N ALA A 315 -30.90 -32.46 18.33
CA ALA A 315 -30.61 -33.68 19.09
C ALA A 315 -30.97 -33.51 20.58
N SER A 316 -30.56 -32.39 21.18
CA SER A 316 -30.88 -32.05 22.57
C SER A 316 -32.39 -31.95 22.82
N ARG A 317 -33.16 -31.37 21.88
CA ARG A 317 -34.64 -31.33 21.96
C ARG A 317 -35.28 -32.72 21.80
N LYS A 318 -34.64 -33.65 21.09
CA LYS A 318 -35.04 -35.05 20.97
C LYS A 318 -34.58 -35.92 22.16
N GLY A 319 -33.84 -35.37 23.12
CA GLY A 319 -33.32 -36.08 24.30
C GLY A 319 -31.92 -36.69 24.14
N VAL A 320 -31.29 -36.59 22.97
CA VAL A 320 -29.89 -37.01 22.77
C VAL A 320 -28.97 -35.85 23.12
N TYR A 321 -28.29 -35.95 24.27
CA TYR A 321 -27.34 -34.92 24.69
C TYR A 321 -26.03 -35.03 23.89
N ALA A 322 -25.82 -34.05 23.01
CA ALA A 322 -24.58 -33.80 22.29
C ALA A 322 -24.39 -32.27 22.17
N HIS A 323 -23.22 -31.77 22.55
CA HIS A 323 -22.95 -30.32 22.61
C HIS A 323 -21.74 -29.96 21.75
N SER A 324 -21.91 -29.01 20.81
CA SER A 324 -20.90 -28.69 19.78
C SER A 324 -19.53 -28.26 20.33
N ILE A 325 -19.49 -27.61 21.50
CA ILE A 325 -18.22 -27.14 22.11
C ILE A 325 -17.64 -28.16 23.09
N ALA A 326 -18.48 -28.99 23.73
CA ALA A 326 -18.03 -29.87 24.82
C ALA A 326 -17.74 -31.30 24.35
N GLU A 327 -18.46 -31.77 23.32
CA GLU A 327 -18.32 -33.10 22.73
C GLU A 327 -18.29 -32.99 21.19
N PRO A 328 -17.38 -32.19 20.59
CA PRO A 328 -17.39 -31.89 19.16
C PRO A 328 -17.28 -33.13 18.27
N THR A 329 -16.38 -34.06 18.59
CA THR A 329 -16.13 -35.28 17.81
C THR A 329 -17.30 -36.26 17.85
N LYS A 330 -17.93 -36.43 19.03
CA LYS A 330 -19.16 -37.22 19.18
C LYS A 330 -20.30 -36.62 18.39
N LEU A 331 -20.45 -35.29 18.42
CA LEU A 331 -21.47 -34.62 17.62
C LEU A 331 -21.21 -34.76 16.12
N GLU A 332 -19.95 -34.65 15.67
CA GLU A 332 -19.56 -34.82 14.27
C GLU A 332 -19.85 -36.25 13.79
N ALA A 333 -19.53 -37.26 14.58
CA ALA A 333 -19.88 -38.66 14.29
C ALA A 333 -21.39 -38.85 14.13
N LEU A 334 -22.18 -38.36 15.11
CA LEU A 334 -23.65 -38.38 15.05
C LEU A 334 -24.21 -37.59 13.85
N LYS A 335 -23.55 -36.49 13.42
CA LYS A 335 -23.94 -35.72 12.23
C LYS A 335 -23.70 -36.54 10.96
N LYS A 336 -22.55 -37.21 10.84
CA LYS A 336 -22.21 -38.08 9.70
C LYS A 336 -23.13 -39.30 9.60
N GLU A 337 -23.41 -39.95 10.73
CA GLU A 337 -24.39 -41.03 10.83
C GLU A 337 -25.77 -40.56 10.37
N TYR A 338 -26.25 -39.43 10.90
CA TYR A 338 -27.52 -38.82 10.49
C TYR A 338 -27.55 -38.38 9.01
N GLU A 339 -26.44 -37.91 8.45
CA GLU A 339 -26.34 -37.56 7.03
C GLU A 339 -26.44 -38.81 6.13
N ASN A 340 -25.83 -39.93 6.53
CA ASN A 340 -25.94 -41.23 5.85
C ASN A 340 -27.36 -41.83 5.96
N GLU A 341 -27.99 -41.79 7.13
CA GLU A 341 -29.40 -42.18 7.28
C GLU A 341 -30.32 -41.28 6.45
N LYS A 342 -30.04 -39.98 6.40
CA LYS A 342 -30.83 -39.01 5.62
C LYS A 342 -30.68 -39.20 4.11
N THR A 343 -29.55 -39.70 3.60
CA THR A 343 -29.45 -40.08 2.17
C THR A 343 -30.20 -41.38 1.90
N GLN A 344 -30.07 -42.39 2.76
CA GLN A 344 -30.84 -43.64 2.65
C GLN A 344 -32.37 -43.37 2.65
N ILE A 345 -32.88 -42.62 3.63
CA ILE A 345 -34.30 -42.24 3.71
C ILE A 345 -34.74 -41.42 2.49
N LYS A 346 -33.88 -40.56 1.93
CA LYS A 346 -34.17 -39.85 0.67
C LYS A 346 -34.29 -40.81 -0.52
N ASP A 347 -33.46 -41.83 -0.60
CA ASP A 347 -33.47 -42.78 -1.71
C ASP A 347 -34.59 -43.83 -1.58
N GLU A 348 -34.95 -44.21 -0.36
CA GLU A 348 -36.17 -44.97 -0.04
C GLU A 348 -37.43 -44.17 -0.39
N THR A 349 -37.53 -42.91 0.04
CA THR A 349 -38.70 -42.07 -0.30
C THR A 349 -38.79 -41.74 -1.79
N LYS A 350 -37.67 -41.62 -2.52
CA LYS A 350 -37.66 -41.57 -4.00
C LYS A 350 -38.20 -42.85 -4.61
N LYS A 351 -37.76 -44.04 -4.14
CA LYS A 351 -38.26 -45.33 -4.62
C LYS A 351 -39.75 -45.46 -4.36
N GLU A 352 -40.20 -45.20 -3.14
CA GLU A 352 -41.63 -45.18 -2.80
C GLU A 352 -42.45 -44.20 -3.68
N LEU A 353 -41.89 -43.04 -4.04
CA LEU A 353 -42.53 -42.10 -4.96
C LEU A 353 -42.61 -42.67 -6.38
N LEU A 354 -41.53 -43.27 -6.88
CA LEU A 354 -41.50 -43.93 -8.20
C LEU A 354 -42.46 -45.12 -8.26
N ASP A 355 -42.57 -45.91 -7.20
CA ASP A 355 -43.48 -47.05 -7.10
C ASP A 355 -44.97 -46.59 -7.04
N LYS A 356 -45.25 -45.46 -6.38
CA LYS A 356 -46.62 -44.93 -6.22
C LYS A 356 -47.12 -44.15 -7.44
N TYR A 357 -46.23 -43.48 -8.17
CA TYR A 357 -46.61 -42.58 -9.27
C TYR A 357 -46.09 -43.01 -10.66
N GLY A 358 -45.22 -44.02 -10.73
CA GLY A 358 -44.58 -44.46 -11.97
C GLY A 358 -43.46 -43.52 -12.45
N GLY A 359 -42.84 -43.87 -13.59
CA GLY A 359 -41.86 -43.02 -14.27
C GLY A 359 -40.38 -43.42 -14.12
N GLY A 360 -40.06 -44.54 -13.47
CA GLY A 360 -38.69 -45.07 -13.42
C GLY A 360 -38.08 -45.32 -14.82
N GLU A 361 -38.90 -45.75 -15.77
CA GLU A 361 -38.55 -45.95 -17.20
C GLU A 361 -38.08 -44.67 -17.92
N HIS A 362 -38.30 -43.49 -17.35
CA HIS A 362 -37.83 -42.21 -17.89
C HIS A 362 -36.60 -41.66 -17.17
N LEU A 363 -36.15 -42.33 -16.09
CA LEU A 363 -34.97 -41.95 -15.32
C LEU A 363 -33.70 -42.66 -15.83
N GLU A 364 -33.85 -43.88 -16.33
CA GLU A 364 -32.79 -44.61 -17.03
C GLU A 364 -32.56 -43.96 -18.40
N ARG A 365 -31.45 -43.22 -18.54
CA ARG A 365 -31.02 -42.67 -19.82
C ARG A 365 -30.77 -43.84 -20.80
N PRO A 366 -31.51 -43.95 -21.92
CA PRO A 366 -31.23 -44.98 -22.92
C PRO A 366 -29.78 -44.90 -23.41
N PRO A 367 -29.16 -46.03 -23.81
CA PRO A 367 -27.79 -46.04 -24.32
C PRO A 367 -27.63 -45.03 -25.47
N GLU A 368 -26.48 -44.36 -25.55
CA GLU A 368 -26.31 -43.17 -26.42
C GLU A 368 -26.57 -43.47 -27.91
N GLU A 369 -26.34 -44.72 -28.33
CA GLU A 369 -26.67 -45.25 -29.65
C GLU A 369 -28.16 -45.09 -30.02
N LEU A 370 -29.06 -45.31 -29.05
CA LEU A 370 -30.50 -45.13 -29.21
C LEU A 370 -30.94 -43.66 -29.11
N LEU A 371 -30.18 -42.82 -28.38
CA LEU A 371 -30.46 -41.38 -28.25
C LEU A 371 -30.10 -40.59 -29.50
N LEU A 372 -28.98 -40.92 -30.15
CA LEU A 372 -28.58 -40.27 -31.41
C LEU A 372 -29.19 -40.94 -32.64
N ALA A 373 -29.77 -42.14 -32.50
CA ALA A 373 -30.27 -42.98 -33.60
C ALA A 373 -29.23 -43.20 -34.73
N GLN A 374 -27.94 -43.13 -34.39
CA GLN A 374 -26.82 -43.30 -35.32
C GLN A 374 -26.34 -44.76 -35.27
N THR A 375 -26.46 -45.46 -36.39
CA THR A 375 -26.02 -46.86 -36.52
C THR A 375 -24.51 -47.02 -36.68
N GLU A 376 -23.75 -45.92 -36.69
CA GLU A 376 -22.32 -45.91 -37.02
C GLU A 376 -21.53 -45.07 -35.99
N SER A 377 -20.74 -45.75 -35.16
CA SER A 377 -19.76 -45.11 -34.27
C SER A 377 -18.58 -44.58 -35.10
N TYR A 378 -18.38 -43.26 -35.16
CA TYR A 378 -17.24 -42.66 -35.86
C TYR A 378 -15.91 -42.97 -35.14
N VAL A 379 -14.96 -43.62 -35.84
CA VAL A 379 -13.66 -44.01 -35.30
C VAL A 379 -12.52 -43.31 -36.05
N GLU A 380 -11.79 -42.42 -35.38
CA GLU A 380 -10.62 -41.74 -35.94
C GLU A 380 -9.38 -42.62 -35.80
N TYR A 381 -8.72 -42.95 -36.91
CA TYR A 381 -7.42 -43.63 -36.92
C TYR A 381 -6.29 -42.63 -37.17
N ASN A 382 -5.21 -42.72 -36.38
CA ASN A 382 -3.96 -42.04 -36.67
C ASN A 382 -3.36 -42.60 -37.98
N ARG A 383 -2.45 -41.85 -38.63
CA ARG A 383 -1.63 -42.30 -39.78
C ARG A 383 -0.90 -43.65 -39.55
N LYS A 384 -0.69 -44.04 -38.29
CA LYS A 384 -0.12 -45.34 -37.87
C LYS A 384 -1.16 -46.42 -37.54
N GLY A 385 -2.42 -46.26 -37.93
CA GLY A 385 -3.52 -47.23 -37.70
C GLY A 385 -4.02 -47.34 -36.26
N LYS A 386 -3.56 -46.49 -35.34
CA LYS A 386 -4.02 -46.50 -33.93
C LYS A 386 -5.25 -45.61 -33.75
N ILE A 387 -6.29 -46.12 -33.10
CA ILE A 387 -7.52 -45.38 -32.78
C ILE A 387 -7.19 -44.20 -31.85
N ILE A 388 -7.63 -42.99 -32.21
CA ILE A 388 -7.52 -41.75 -31.44
C ILE A 388 -8.84 -41.44 -30.73
N LYS A 389 -9.97 -41.58 -31.41
CA LYS A 389 -11.33 -41.37 -30.87
C LYS A 389 -12.30 -42.44 -31.38
N GLY A 390 -13.37 -42.70 -30.64
CA GLY A 390 -14.56 -43.40 -31.12
C GLY A 390 -14.90 -44.73 -30.46
N LYS A 391 -13.90 -45.51 -30.00
CA LYS A 391 -14.11 -46.72 -29.21
C LYS A 391 -13.10 -46.82 -28.09
N GLU A 392 -13.56 -47.20 -26.90
CA GLU A 392 -12.69 -47.58 -25.79
C GLU A 392 -11.81 -48.75 -26.23
N LYS A 393 -10.54 -48.74 -25.82
CA LYS A 393 -9.60 -49.80 -26.21
C LYS A 393 -9.97 -51.06 -25.44
N ALA A 394 -10.31 -52.13 -26.16
CA ALA A 394 -10.39 -53.45 -25.58
C ALA A 394 -9.09 -53.77 -24.81
N ALA A 395 -9.22 -54.36 -23.61
CA ALA A 395 -8.08 -54.73 -22.80
C ALA A 395 -7.15 -55.66 -23.60
N VAL A 396 -5.84 -55.40 -23.53
CA VAL A 396 -4.85 -56.15 -24.30
C VAL A 396 -4.63 -57.51 -23.63
N SER A 397 -5.22 -58.57 -24.18
CA SER A 397 -4.88 -59.94 -23.80
C SER A 397 -3.41 -60.21 -24.11
N SER A 398 -2.72 -60.96 -23.25
CA SER A 398 -1.31 -61.31 -23.51
C SER A 398 -1.16 -62.33 -24.64
N ARG A 399 0.09 -62.66 -24.98
CA ARG A 399 0.45 -63.64 -26.01
C ARG A 399 0.11 -65.08 -25.62
N PHE A 400 -0.17 -65.34 -24.34
CA PHE A 400 -0.59 -66.65 -23.85
C PHE A 400 -2.12 -66.74 -23.88
N LYS A 401 -2.65 -67.98 -23.87
CA LYS A 401 -4.08 -68.18 -23.69
C LYS A 401 -4.47 -67.89 -22.25
N GLU A 402 -4.89 -66.66 -22.01
CA GLU A 402 -5.57 -66.24 -20.79
C GLU A 402 -7.02 -66.74 -20.84
N ASP A 403 -7.64 -66.93 -19.67
CA ASP A 403 -9.04 -67.34 -19.53
C ASP A 403 -9.41 -68.72 -20.16
N ASP A 404 -8.45 -69.61 -20.38
CA ASP A 404 -8.71 -71.03 -20.67
C ASP A 404 -9.22 -71.74 -19.39
N TYR A 405 -10.55 -71.88 -19.27
CA TYR A 405 -11.24 -72.54 -18.15
C TYR A 405 -11.62 -74.01 -18.47
N PRO A 406 -10.77 -75.01 -18.19
CA PRO A 406 -11.12 -76.41 -18.42
C PRO A 406 -12.27 -76.87 -17.49
N GLN A 407 -13.18 -77.69 -18.02
CA GLN A 407 -14.21 -78.42 -17.25
C GLN A 407 -15.09 -77.56 -16.30
N ASN A 408 -15.56 -76.42 -16.82
CA ASN A 408 -16.57 -75.55 -16.17
C ASN A 408 -16.13 -74.94 -14.82
N HIS A 409 -14.84 -74.67 -14.66
CA HIS A 409 -14.33 -73.80 -13.59
C HIS A 409 -14.50 -72.33 -13.96
N THR A 410 -14.62 -71.44 -12.97
CA THR A 410 -14.63 -69.97 -13.18
C THR A 410 -13.31 -69.31 -12.80
N SER A 411 -12.27 -70.11 -12.57
CA SER A 411 -10.92 -69.67 -12.22
C SER A 411 -9.87 -70.56 -12.90
N VAL A 412 -8.72 -70.00 -13.28
CA VAL A 412 -7.63 -70.76 -13.93
C VAL A 412 -6.96 -71.69 -12.91
N TYR A 413 -6.43 -72.84 -13.33
CA TYR A 413 -5.67 -73.73 -12.44
C TYR A 413 -4.38 -73.04 -11.94
N GLY A 414 -4.18 -73.01 -10.62
CA GLY A 414 -3.14 -72.21 -9.98
C GLY A 414 -3.62 -70.88 -9.40
N SER A 415 -4.91 -70.57 -9.52
CA SER A 415 -5.54 -69.41 -8.84
C SER A 415 -5.74 -69.60 -7.34
N PHE A 416 -5.53 -70.83 -6.82
CA PHE A 416 -5.58 -71.17 -5.40
C PHE A 416 -4.32 -71.96 -5.01
N TRP A 417 -3.85 -71.77 -3.77
CA TRP A 417 -2.67 -72.43 -3.22
C TRP A 417 -2.89 -72.74 -1.75
N ARG A 418 -2.65 -73.98 -1.34
CA ARG A 418 -2.68 -74.41 0.06
C ARG A 418 -1.80 -75.65 0.26
N ASP A 419 -1.11 -75.72 1.39
CA ASP A 419 -0.36 -76.89 1.86
C ASP A 419 0.56 -77.55 0.80
N GLY A 420 1.21 -76.72 -0.02
CA GLY A 420 2.13 -77.18 -1.07
C GLY A 420 1.48 -77.57 -2.41
N GLN A 421 0.16 -77.39 -2.56
CA GLN A 421 -0.59 -77.78 -3.75
C GLN A 421 -1.32 -76.59 -4.40
N TRP A 422 -1.23 -76.51 -5.73
CA TRP A 422 -1.97 -75.56 -6.56
C TRP A 422 -3.34 -76.12 -6.91
N GLY A 423 -4.35 -75.26 -6.97
CA GLY A 423 -5.72 -75.65 -7.30
C GLY A 423 -6.54 -74.54 -7.96
N TYR A 424 -7.84 -74.75 -8.03
CA TYR A 424 -8.82 -73.80 -8.58
C TYR A 424 -9.50 -72.99 -7.47
N LYS A 425 -9.49 -71.65 -7.56
CA LYS A 425 -10.13 -70.74 -6.59
C LYS A 425 -11.64 -70.92 -6.47
N CYS A 426 -12.31 -71.27 -7.56
CA CYS A 426 -13.77 -71.43 -7.56
C CYS A 426 -14.28 -72.69 -6.84
N CYS A 427 -13.43 -73.72 -6.68
CA CYS A 427 -13.84 -75.03 -6.18
C CYS A 427 -12.88 -75.65 -5.14
N HIS A 428 -11.76 -74.99 -4.81
CA HIS A 428 -10.66 -75.47 -3.94
C HIS A 428 -10.12 -76.87 -4.29
N GLN A 429 -10.30 -77.33 -5.53
CA GLN A 429 -9.80 -78.61 -6.01
C GLN A 429 -8.34 -78.51 -6.45
N PHE A 430 -7.49 -79.42 -5.96
CA PHE A 430 -6.05 -79.49 -6.28
C PHE A 430 -5.69 -80.37 -7.49
N VAL A 431 -6.68 -80.97 -8.16
CA VAL A 431 -6.46 -81.86 -9.31
C VAL A 431 -6.72 -81.10 -10.61
N LYS A 432 -5.69 -80.92 -11.44
CA LYS A 432 -5.86 -80.28 -12.75
C LYS A 432 -6.79 -81.09 -13.66
N ASN A 433 -7.73 -80.42 -14.31
CA ASN A 433 -8.75 -81.02 -15.18
C ASN A 433 -9.73 -81.99 -14.46
N SER A 434 -10.18 -81.62 -13.25
CA SER A 434 -11.40 -82.14 -12.63
C SER A 434 -12.60 -81.23 -12.93
N TYR A 435 -13.83 -81.74 -12.83
CA TYR A 435 -15.05 -80.92 -12.96
C TYR A 435 -15.28 -80.07 -11.71
N CYS A 436 -15.60 -78.79 -11.87
CA CYS A 436 -15.85 -77.88 -10.74
C CYS A 436 -17.08 -78.30 -9.94
N THR A 437 -16.92 -78.50 -8.63
CA THR A 437 -17.98 -78.82 -7.64
C THR A 437 -18.68 -77.60 -7.04
N GLY A 438 -18.57 -76.43 -7.68
CA GLY A 438 -18.98 -75.13 -7.13
C GLY A 438 -18.50 -74.87 -5.69
N GLU A 439 -19.31 -74.13 -4.95
CA GLU A 439 -19.13 -73.81 -3.53
C GLU A 439 -19.02 -75.05 -2.63
N ASP A 440 -19.56 -76.20 -3.05
CA ASP A 440 -19.55 -77.42 -2.24
C ASP A 440 -18.16 -78.03 -2.14
N GLY A 441 -17.28 -77.75 -3.12
CA GLY A 441 -15.84 -78.04 -3.01
C GLY A 441 -15.16 -77.24 -1.90
N ILE A 442 -15.52 -75.95 -1.77
CA ILE A 442 -15.01 -75.06 -0.71
C ILE A 442 -15.51 -75.52 0.67
N LYS A 443 -16.80 -75.89 0.78
CA LYS A 443 -17.39 -76.43 2.02
C LYS A 443 -16.73 -77.75 2.44
N ALA A 444 -16.46 -78.64 1.47
CA ALA A 444 -15.76 -79.90 1.73
C ALA A 444 -14.29 -79.69 2.17
N GLU A 445 -13.58 -78.74 1.56
CA GLU A 445 -12.19 -78.41 1.89
C GLU A 445 -12.06 -77.74 3.27
N ILE A 446 -12.95 -76.80 3.61
CA ILE A 446 -13.04 -76.22 4.96
C ILE A 446 -13.41 -77.29 6.01
N GLY A 447 -14.36 -78.18 5.69
CA GLY A 447 -14.75 -79.29 6.55
C GLY A 447 -13.60 -80.28 6.79
N SER A 448 -12.81 -80.58 5.75
CA SER A 448 -11.62 -81.42 5.86
C SER A 448 -10.51 -80.74 6.67
N ALA A 449 -10.36 -79.41 6.57
CA ALA A 449 -9.41 -78.63 7.36
C ALA A 449 -9.77 -78.53 8.86
N HIS A 450 -11.05 -78.68 9.24
CA HIS A 450 -11.49 -78.82 10.64
C HIS A 450 -11.50 -80.29 11.13
N GLY A 451 -11.10 -81.25 10.27
CA GLY A 451 -11.07 -82.67 10.58
C GLY A 451 -9.84 -83.09 11.39
N LYS A 452 -9.99 -83.11 12.72
CA LYS A 452 -9.09 -83.61 13.82
C LYS A 452 -8.49 -82.49 14.67
N ASN A 453 -9.14 -82.24 15.82
CA ASN A 453 -8.48 -81.98 17.11
C ASN A 453 -9.52 -82.02 18.24
N THR A 454 -9.86 -83.23 18.69
CA THR A 454 -10.63 -83.44 19.93
C THR A 454 -9.68 -83.72 21.10
N ALA A 455 -9.17 -82.66 21.72
CA ALA A 455 -8.58 -82.71 23.06
C ALA A 455 -8.76 -81.35 23.74
N LYS A 456 -9.25 -81.35 24.98
CA LYS A 456 -9.33 -80.16 25.83
C LYS A 456 -7.99 -79.99 26.56
N GLU A 457 -7.50 -78.76 26.67
CA GLU A 457 -6.90 -78.24 27.91
C GLU A 457 -6.83 -76.70 27.87
N GLU A 458 -6.79 -76.07 29.04
CA GLU A 458 -6.94 -74.62 29.24
C GLU A 458 -5.65 -73.95 29.77
N ILE A 459 -5.66 -72.62 29.97
CA ILE A 459 -4.80 -71.80 30.88
C ILE A 459 -3.47 -71.20 30.33
N PHE A 460 -3.49 -69.87 30.06
CA PHE A 460 -2.48 -68.81 30.43
C PHE A 460 -1.00 -68.94 29.89
N VAL A 461 -0.02 -68.00 29.96
CA VAL A 461 0.21 -66.65 30.55
C VAL A 461 1.13 -65.77 29.63
N LYS A 462 0.80 -64.48 29.37
CA LYS A 462 1.66 -63.28 29.02
C LYS A 462 2.77 -63.28 27.90
N LYS A 463 2.84 -62.15 27.17
CA LYS A 463 3.99 -61.21 26.92
C LYS A 463 5.44 -61.71 27.21
N ASP A 464 6.49 -61.40 26.43
CA ASP A 464 6.87 -60.15 25.71
C ASP A 464 7.78 -60.39 24.46
N ASN A 465 8.32 -59.29 23.88
CA ASN A 465 9.10 -59.13 22.63
C ASN A 465 10.37 -59.98 22.39
N ALA A 466 10.78 -60.01 21.10
CA ALA A 466 12.14 -59.64 20.57
C ALA A 466 12.97 -60.67 19.75
N VAL A 467 13.03 -60.41 18.42
CA VAL A 467 14.19 -60.50 17.48
C VAL A 467 14.79 -61.86 17.07
N VAL A 468 15.12 -61.97 15.76
CA VAL A 468 16.13 -62.80 15.01
C VAL A 468 15.49 -63.64 13.88
N LYS A 469 15.90 -63.58 12.58
CA LYS A 469 16.91 -62.76 11.85
C LYS A 469 16.57 -62.62 10.34
N ASN A 470 17.30 -61.71 9.68
CA ASN A 470 17.59 -61.47 8.25
C ASN A 470 17.30 -62.59 7.20
N VAL A 471 16.85 -62.19 6.00
CA VAL A 471 17.65 -62.12 4.73
C VAL A 471 17.10 -60.97 3.86
N GLU A 472 17.95 -60.36 3.04
CA GLU A 472 17.67 -59.28 2.06
C GLU A 472 17.22 -57.92 2.64
N ALA A 473 18.23 -57.11 2.92
CA ALA A 473 18.14 -55.70 3.27
C ALA A 473 18.88 -54.83 2.22
N GLN A 474 18.75 -53.51 2.37
CA GLN A 474 19.71 -52.50 1.89
C GLN A 474 19.88 -52.33 0.37
N ASN A 475 19.01 -51.50 -0.21
CA ASN A 475 19.42 -50.41 -1.10
C ASN A 475 18.34 -49.33 -1.06
N GLU A 476 18.59 -48.23 -0.32
CA GLU A 476 18.02 -46.86 -0.50
C GLU A 476 18.25 -45.92 0.70
N LYS A 477 18.79 -46.38 1.83
CA LYS A 477 19.17 -45.52 2.98
C LYS A 477 20.61 -45.70 3.47
N GLU A 478 21.55 -45.66 2.53
CA GLU A 478 22.99 -45.43 2.77
C GLU A 478 23.55 -44.51 1.66
N LYS A 479 22.94 -43.33 1.49
CA LYS A 479 23.46 -42.26 0.62
C LYS A 479 23.43 -40.86 1.24
N GLU A 480 23.04 -40.80 2.51
CA GLU A 480 23.23 -39.68 3.43
C GLU A 480 23.94 -40.27 4.65
N GLU A 481 24.84 -39.52 5.29
CA GLU A 481 25.71 -39.96 6.41
C GLU A 481 26.89 -40.92 6.06
N MET A 482 27.59 -40.65 4.95
CA MET A 482 29.06 -40.83 4.88
C MET A 482 29.72 -39.65 4.15
N LYS A 483 29.69 -38.47 4.76
CA LYS A 483 30.59 -37.34 4.45
C LYS A 483 30.52 -36.23 5.51
N ALA A 484 31.00 -36.54 6.71
CA ALA A 484 31.16 -35.57 7.80
C ALA A 484 32.26 -36.01 8.79
N GLU A 485 33.49 -36.15 8.30
CA GLU A 485 34.72 -36.00 9.11
C GLU A 485 35.84 -35.56 8.14
N GLU A 486 36.64 -34.57 8.57
CA GLU A 486 37.40 -33.60 7.73
C GLU A 486 36.53 -32.75 6.76
N GLU A 487 36.40 -31.43 6.91
CA GLU A 487 36.87 -30.53 7.97
C GLU A 487 35.99 -29.26 8.04
N GLU A 488 36.00 -28.62 9.22
CA GLU A 488 35.54 -27.27 9.64
C GLU A 488 35.10 -26.23 8.56
N LYS A 489 34.14 -25.30 8.80
CA LYS A 489 33.78 -24.64 10.07
C LYS A 489 32.45 -23.85 10.02
N GLU A 490 31.77 -23.76 11.19
CA GLU A 490 30.90 -22.68 11.74
C GLU A 490 30.03 -21.78 10.81
N GLY A 491 28.78 -21.41 11.17
CA GLY A 491 28.04 -21.62 12.41
C GLY A 491 26.79 -20.72 12.47
N GLU A 492 25.70 -21.22 13.06
CA GLU A 492 24.37 -20.62 13.00
C GLU A 492 24.10 -19.55 14.07
N SER A 493 23.12 -18.68 13.84
CA SER A 493 21.87 -18.64 14.65
C SER A 493 21.00 -17.42 14.35
N SER A 494 19.69 -17.55 14.63
CA SER A 494 18.76 -16.43 14.53
C SER A 494 17.83 -16.36 15.75
N SER A 495 17.41 -15.13 16.06
CA SER A 495 16.33 -14.77 16.97
C SER A 495 16.51 -15.00 18.49
N SER A 496 16.14 -13.97 19.24
CA SER A 496 15.60 -14.10 20.59
C SER A 496 14.44 -13.10 20.74
N SER A 497 13.51 -13.41 21.63
CA SER A 497 12.53 -12.44 22.11
C SER A 497 12.48 -12.47 23.65
N SER A 498 12.07 -11.34 24.22
CA SER A 498 11.80 -11.07 25.63
C SER A 498 10.99 -12.17 26.36
N SER A 499 11.07 -12.41 27.67
CA SER A 499 11.80 -11.78 28.80
C SER A 499 11.36 -12.45 30.11
N SER A 500 12.22 -12.54 31.16
CA SER A 500 11.86 -12.24 32.57
C SER A 500 12.94 -12.59 33.61
N SER A 501 12.86 -11.91 34.76
CA SER A 501 13.32 -12.30 36.11
C SER A 501 14.81 -12.59 36.39
N SER A 502 15.36 -11.72 37.23
CA SER A 502 16.51 -11.87 38.15
C SER A 502 16.79 -13.26 38.74
N SER A 503 18.08 -13.61 38.84
CA SER A 503 18.77 -13.96 40.11
C SER A 503 20.28 -14.21 39.90
N SER A 504 21.10 -13.41 40.61
CA SER A 504 22.35 -13.75 41.34
C SER A 504 23.38 -14.76 40.79
N GLU A 505 24.64 -14.28 40.65
CA GLU A 505 25.91 -14.89 41.13
C GLU A 505 26.34 -16.26 40.54
N SER A 506 27.60 -16.54 40.16
CA SER A 506 28.86 -15.77 40.07
C SER A 506 29.88 -16.51 39.15
N SER A 507 31.07 -15.92 38.93
CA SER A 507 32.32 -16.59 38.52
C SER A 507 32.56 -16.91 37.02
N ASP A 508 33.19 -15.98 36.30
CA ASP A 508 34.23 -16.27 35.27
C ASP A 508 35.21 -15.08 35.09
N ASP A 509 36.01 -14.81 36.13
CA ASP A 509 36.91 -13.65 36.25
C ASP A 509 38.25 -13.87 35.52
N SER A 510 38.22 -14.12 34.21
CA SER A 510 39.46 -14.28 33.41
C SER A 510 39.33 -13.88 31.93
N SER A 511 38.11 -13.73 31.41
CA SER A 511 37.89 -13.34 30.00
C SER A 511 37.72 -11.82 29.78
N GLU A 512 37.56 -11.02 30.84
CA GLU A 512 37.45 -9.55 30.74
C GLU A 512 38.80 -8.82 30.67
N ASP A 513 39.84 -9.29 31.37
CA ASP A 513 41.13 -8.59 31.48
C ASP A 513 41.91 -8.58 30.15
N GLU A 514 41.82 -9.65 29.36
CA GLU A 514 42.34 -9.68 27.97
C GLU A 514 41.57 -8.72 27.04
N ARG A 515 40.24 -8.61 27.19
CA ARG A 515 39.44 -7.62 26.45
C ARG A 515 39.78 -6.19 26.86
N GLU A 516 40.13 -5.95 28.13
CA GLU A 516 40.57 -4.63 28.58
C GLU A 516 41.99 -4.28 28.10
N LYS A 517 42.93 -5.25 28.08
CA LYS A 517 44.23 -5.10 27.41
C LYS A 517 44.10 -4.71 25.95
N GLU A 518 43.29 -5.45 25.17
CA GLU A 518 43.11 -5.18 23.75
C GLU A 518 42.50 -3.78 23.52
N ARG A 519 41.53 -3.38 24.36
CA ARG A 519 40.94 -2.04 24.35
C ARG A 519 41.98 -0.96 24.65
N ARG A 520 42.84 -1.16 25.65
CA ARG A 520 43.94 -0.24 26.02
C ARG A 520 44.98 -0.14 24.89
N GLU A 521 45.35 -1.26 24.25
CA GLU A 521 46.29 -1.26 23.13
C GLU A 521 45.71 -0.53 21.89
N ARG A 522 44.44 -0.78 21.57
CA ARG A 522 43.71 -0.09 20.49
C ARG A 522 43.62 1.42 20.73
N GLU A 523 43.52 1.85 21.99
CA GLU A 523 43.53 3.27 22.35
C GLU A 523 44.94 3.88 22.28
N GLN A 524 45.98 3.14 22.67
CA GLN A 524 47.39 3.55 22.45
C GLN A 524 47.70 3.72 20.96
N ARG A 525 47.36 2.74 20.11
CA ARG A 525 47.49 2.84 18.64
C ARG A 525 46.74 4.05 18.06
N ARG A 526 45.56 4.40 18.59
CA ARG A 526 44.82 5.63 18.23
C ARG A 526 45.56 6.91 18.67
N ARG A 527 46.17 6.91 19.85
CA ARG A 527 46.93 8.05 20.41
C ARG A 527 48.24 8.28 19.64
N GLU A 528 48.90 7.22 19.19
CA GLU A 528 50.09 7.29 18.33
C GLU A 528 49.77 7.79 16.94
N LYS A 529 48.74 7.26 16.25
CA LYS A 529 48.27 7.81 14.96
C LYS A 529 47.91 9.31 15.07
N ARG A 530 47.41 9.77 16.23
CA ARG A 530 47.19 11.22 16.50
C ARG A 530 48.50 12.00 16.70
N LYS A 531 49.50 11.47 17.41
CA LYS A 531 50.85 12.08 17.51
C LYS A 531 51.51 12.17 16.14
N GLU A 532 51.51 11.10 15.36
CA GLU A 532 52.11 11.04 14.04
C GLU A 532 51.47 12.05 13.07
N LYS A 533 50.12 12.17 13.06
CA LYS A 533 49.43 13.22 12.30
C LYS A 533 49.83 14.64 12.75
N ARG A 534 50.03 14.87 14.06
CA ARG A 534 50.50 16.16 14.61
C ARG A 534 51.94 16.47 14.16
N ASP A 535 52.83 15.49 14.13
CA ASP A 535 54.21 15.68 13.73
C ASP A 535 54.37 15.77 12.20
N ARG A 536 53.57 15.05 11.40
CA ARG A 536 53.42 15.31 9.96
C ARG A 536 52.94 16.76 9.71
N LYS A 537 52.01 17.27 10.52
CA LYS A 537 51.52 18.67 10.43
C LYS A 537 52.61 19.69 10.82
N LYS A 538 53.40 19.43 11.87
CA LYS A 538 54.59 20.22 12.22
C LYS A 538 55.65 20.22 11.11
N LYS A 539 55.99 19.05 10.54
CA LYS A 539 56.93 18.94 9.40
C LYS A 539 56.45 19.72 8.18
N LYS A 540 55.14 19.71 7.86
CA LYS A 540 54.56 20.55 6.80
C LYS A 540 54.65 22.05 7.11
N LEU A 541 54.40 22.47 8.35
CA LEU A 541 54.55 23.87 8.78
C LEU A 541 56.03 24.33 8.73
N GLY A 542 56.97 23.50 9.16
CA GLY A 542 58.41 23.77 9.07
C GLY A 542 58.90 23.93 7.62
N LYS A 543 58.41 23.10 6.68
CA LYS A 543 58.70 23.28 5.25
C LYS A 543 58.12 24.59 4.69
N ARG A 544 56.92 25.02 5.10
CA ARG A 544 56.36 26.33 4.71
C ARG A 544 57.15 27.51 5.28
N LYS A 545 57.70 27.40 6.50
CA LYS A 545 58.50 28.47 7.11
C LYS A 545 59.92 28.60 6.53
N ARG A 546 60.46 27.55 5.88
CA ARG A 546 61.68 27.67 5.06
C ARG A 546 61.40 28.30 3.70
N LYS A 547 60.32 27.92 3.01
CA LYS A 547 59.94 28.50 1.70
C LYS A 547 59.55 29.99 1.69
N HIS A 548 59.41 30.65 2.85
CA HIS A 548 59.13 32.09 2.96
C HIS A 548 60.40 32.92 3.24
N ARG A 549 61.56 32.28 3.45
CA ARG A 549 62.82 32.99 3.76
C ARG A 549 63.75 33.13 2.54
N ASP A 550 63.50 32.38 1.47
CA ASP A 550 64.30 32.41 0.24
C ASP A 550 63.62 33.23 -0.90
N SER A 551 62.73 34.17 -0.56
CA SER A 551 61.96 34.98 -1.54
C SER A 551 61.79 36.45 -1.14
N GLU A 552 62.59 36.95 -0.20
CA GLU A 552 62.64 38.36 0.23
C GLU A 552 64.06 38.92 0.04
N GLU A 553 64.67 38.66 -1.11
CA GLU A 553 65.94 39.25 -1.53
C GLU A 553 66.01 39.23 -3.07
N GLU A 554 65.64 40.35 -3.72
CA GLU A 554 66.26 40.91 -4.94
C GLU A 554 65.45 42.13 -5.47
N LYS A 555 66.03 43.32 -5.24
CA LYS A 555 66.02 44.54 -6.09
C LYS A 555 64.75 45.39 -6.26
N GLU A 556 64.79 46.54 -5.58
CA GLU A 556 64.38 47.83 -6.16
C GLU A 556 65.41 48.28 -7.22
N SER A 557 64.98 48.77 -8.38
CA SER A 557 65.73 49.78 -9.16
C SER A 557 64.84 50.49 -10.19
N ASP A 558 65.07 51.79 -10.29
CA ASP A 558 64.36 52.89 -10.96
C ASP A 558 64.22 52.84 -12.51
N SER A 559 63.44 53.80 -13.03
CA SER A 559 63.45 54.44 -14.37
C SER A 559 62.68 53.87 -15.59
N GLU A 560 61.78 54.74 -16.07
CA GLU A 560 61.26 55.06 -17.42
C GLU A 560 61.19 54.08 -18.61
N SER A 561 60.04 54.20 -19.31
CA SER A 561 59.80 54.14 -20.76
C SER A 561 59.34 52.82 -21.43
N GLY A 562 58.29 52.96 -22.26
CA GLY A 562 58.25 52.36 -23.60
C GLY A 562 57.62 50.96 -23.78
N SER A 563 56.53 50.92 -24.57
CA SER A 563 55.90 49.73 -25.19
C SER A 563 55.29 48.67 -24.27
N GLU A 564 53.96 48.70 -24.17
CA GLU A 564 53.14 47.59 -23.68
C GLU A 564 53.25 46.40 -24.65
N SER A 565 53.72 45.25 -24.16
CA SER A 565 53.83 44.03 -24.96
C SER A 565 52.55 43.19 -24.87
N GLU A 566 52.19 42.48 -25.94
CA GLU A 566 50.98 41.64 -25.99
C GLU A 566 50.98 40.56 -24.88
N ASP A 567 52.16 40.09 -24.48
CA ASP A 567 52.36 39.16 -23.36
C ASP A 567 51.86 39.71 -22.01
N ASP A 568 51.94 41.02 -21.78
CA ASP A 568 51.50 41.63 -20.53
C ASP A 568 49.98 41.79 -20.50
N LEU A 569 49.37 42.15 -21.63
CA LEU A 569 47.91 42.10 -21.80
C LEU A 569 47.37 40.67 -21.66
N GLU A 570 48.05 39.65 -22.19
CA GLU A 570 47.67 38.25 -21.96
C GLU A 570 47.77 37.86 -20.48
N LYS A 571 48.85 38.22 -19.79
CA LYS A 571 49.00 37.98 -18.34
C LYS A 571 47.90 38.65 -17.55
N GLU A 572 47.51 39.88 -17.90
CA GLU A 572 46.40 40.59 -17.25
C GLU A 572 45.04 39.96 -17.52
N VAL A 573 44.78 39.55 -18.77
CA VAL A 573 43.56 38.81 -19.14
C VAL A 573 43.49 37.46 -18.43
N GLN A 574 44.59 36.72 -18.32
CA GLN A 574 44.66 35.47 -17.56
C GLN A 574 44.46 35.71 -16.05
N LYS A 575 45.04 36.78 -15.49
CA LYS A 575 44.87 37.21 -14.09
C LYS A 575 43.42 37.61 -13.79
N ALA A 576 42.74 38.28 -14.73
CA ALA A 576 41.32 38.61 -14.66
C ALA A 576 40.42 37.37 -14.78
N LYS A 577 40.67 36.47 -15.75
CA LYS A 577 39.96 35.18 -15.89
C LYS A 577 40.09 34.32 -14.62
N LYS A 578 41.29 34.27 -14.02
CA LYS A 578 41.55 33.54 -12.77
C LYS A 578 40.82 34.19 -11.59
N ALA A 579 40.85 35.51 -11.46
CA ALA A 579 40.09 36.23 -10.42
C ALA A 579 38.58 36.00 -10.54
N ARG A 580 38.02 35.98 -11.77
CA ARG A 580 36.61 35.66 -12.03
C ARG A 580 36.25 34.23 -11.63
N LEU A 581 37.12 33.24 -11.91
CA LEU A 581 36.91 31.84 -11.50
C LEU A 581 36.98 31.66 -9.98
N ASP A 582 37.92 32.33 -9.31
CA ASP A 582 38.02 32.31 -7.84
C ASP A 582 36.82 33.02 -7.17
N GLY A 583 36.30 34.10 -7.77
CA GLY A 583 35.05 34.73 -7.36
C GLY A 583 33.83 33.81 -7.48
N ILE A 584 33.69 33.07 -8.59
CA ILE A 584 32.61 32.08 -8.77
C ILE A 584 32.70 30.94 -7.75
N LYS A 585 33.92 30.50 -7.39
CA LYS A 585 34.12 29.52 -6.31
C LYS A 585 33.68 30.06 -4.95
N ALA A 586 34.05 31.31 -4.62
CA ALA A 586 33.64 31.95 -3.37
C ALA A 586 32.11 32.08 -3.25
N VAL A 587 31.41 32.36 -4.36
CA VAL A 587 29.94 32.37 -4.41
C VAL A 587 29.36 30.97 -4.13
N LYS A 588 29.97 29.89 -4.68
CA LYS A 588 29.54 28.51 -4.42
C LYS A 588 29.80 28.03 -2.98
N GLU A 589 30.87 28.48 -2.34
CA GLU A 589 31.18 28.14 -0.93
C GLU A 589 30.29 28.92 0.07
N GLY A 590 29.78 30.08 -0.33
CA GLY A 590 28.86 30.91 0.45
C GLY A 590 29.46 31.46 1.75
N ASP A 591 28.60 32.03 2.61
CA ASP A 591 29.04 32.67 3.85
C ASP A 591 29.63 31.72 4.90
N ARG A 592 29.56 30.40 4.67
CA ARG A 592 30.16 29.38 5.56
C ARG A 592 31.69 29.35 5.52
N GLY A 593 32.31 29.88 4.45
CA GLY A 593 33.77 29.94 4.30
C GLY A 593 34.41 31.27 4.67
N ARG A 594 33.62 32.37 4.78
CA ARG A 594 34.18 33.71 5.03
C ARG A 594 34.70 33.81 6.47
N LYS A 595 35.98 34.13 6.60
CA LYS A 595 36.61 34.36 7.89
C LYS A 595 36.09 35.69 8.45
N TYR A 596 35.36 35.65 9.56
CA TYR A 596 34.87 36.86 10.23
C TYR A 596 36.03 37.83 10.49
N ASN A 597 35.91 39.06 9.99
CA ASN A 597 36.93 40.08 10.16
C ASN A 597 36.80 40.71 11.55
N THR A 598 37.36 40.05 12.56
CA THR A 598 37.31 40.47 13.96
C THR A 598 38.31 41.57 14.31
N ASP A 599 39.19 41.93 13.38
CA ASP A 599 40.27 42.87 13.63
C ASP A 599 39.83 44.28 13.20
N TYR A 600 39.72 45.18 14.19
CA TYR A 600 39.25 46.58 14.07
C TYR A 600 40.19 47.52 13.28
N ASN A 601 40.84 47.03 12.22
CA ASN A 601 41.65 47.85 11.32
C ASN A 601 40.78 48.40 10.18
N ASN A 602 40.49 49.71 10.25
CA ASN A 602 39.75 50.47 9.23
C ASN A 602 40.56 50.65 7.93
N LYS A 603 40.82 49.57 7.19
CA LYS A 603 41.20 49.64 5.78
C LYS A 603 39.95 49.66 4.92
N ALA A 604 39.91 50.54 3.92
CA ALA A 604 38.84 50.55 2.94
C ALA A 604 38.81 49.19 2.20
N PRO A 605 37.63 48.57 1.99
CA PRO A 605 37.53 47.33 1.23
C PRO A 605 38.14 47.48 -0.16
N THR A 606 38.91 46.48 -0.59
CA THR A 606 39.50 46.46 -1.93
C THR A 606 38.42 46.31 -2.99
N GLU A 607 38.67 46.77 -4.22
CA GLU A 607 37.67 46.71 -5.30
C GLU A 607 37.18 45.28 -5.56
N LYS A 608 38.04 44.28 -5.39
CA LYS A 608 37.70 42.85 -5.48
C LYS A 608 36.74 42.39 -4.39
N GLU A 609 36.87 42.93 -3.18
CA GLU A 609 35.95 42.64 -2.07
C GLU A 609 34.61 43.36 -2.29
N LEU A 610 34.61 44.58 -2.86
CA LEU A 610 33.39 45.29 -3.24
C LEU A 610 32.66 44.61 -4.40
N GLU A 611 33.38 44.06 -5.39
CA GLU A 611 32.82 43.29 -6.50
C GLU A 611 32.26 41.94 -6.02
N ALA A 612 33.01 41.20 -5.20
CA ALA A 612 32.52 39.98 -4.56
C ALA A 612 31.31 40.25 -3.63
N TYR A 613 31.28 41.40 -2.94
CA TYR A 613 30.12 41.81 -2.15
C TYR A 613 28.91 42.08 -3.04
N LYS A 614 29.06 42.85 -4.14
CA LYS A 614 27.98 43.08 -5.12
C LYS A 614 27.43 41.78 -5.71
N LEU A 615 28.29 40.82 -6.05
CA LEU A 615 27.90 39.49 -6.56
C LEU A 615 27.21 38.61 -5.51
N THR A 616 27.55 38.75 -4.23
CA THR A 616 26.94 37.97 -3.13
C THR A 616 25.72 38.62 -2.49
N ASN A 617 25.41 39.88 -2.84
CA ASN A 617 24.22 40.59 -2.36
C ASN A 617 22.92 40.10 -3.03
N VAL A 618 23.04 39.36 -4.14
CA VAL A 618 21.92 38.72 -4.84
C VAL A 618 21.91 37.24 -4.48
N HIS A 619 20.96 36.83 -3.63
CA HIS A 619 20.83 35.43 -3.25
C HIS A 619 20.32 34.61 -4.45
N SER A 620 20.83 33.39 -4.64
CA SER A 620 20.38 32.46 -5.70
C SER A 620 18.90 32.04 -5.61
N ALA A 621 18.19 32.45 -4.55
CA ALA A 621 16.77 32.20 -4.31
C ALA A 621 15.91 33.47 -4.46
N ASP A 622 16.52 34.60 -4.84
CA ASP A 622 15.81 35.85 -5.14
C ASP A 622 15.26 35.77 -6.59
N PRO A 623 13.93 35.86 -6.81
CA PRO A 623 13.35 35.80 -8.15
C PRO A 623 13.75 37.00 -9.05
N MET A 624 14.26 38.10 -8.49
CA MET A 624 14.83 39.20 -9.28
C MET A 624 16.29 38.97 -9.70
N ALA A 625 16.97 37.94 -9.20
CA ALA A 625 18.37 37.66 -9.53
C ALA A 625 18.62 37.54 -11.04
N ALA A 626 17.76 36.80 -11.75
CA ALA A 626 17.86 36.63 -13.21
C ALA A 626 17.68 37.96 -13.97
N PHE A 627 16.82 38.86 -13.49
CA PHE A 627 16.60 40.18 -14.08
C PHE A 627 17.76 41.14 -13.80
N ILE A 628 18.31 41.10 -12.58
CA ILE A 628 19.46 41.91 -12.17
C ILE A 628 20.71 41.48 -12.96
N ASN A 629 20.95 40.18 -13.11
CA ASN A 629 22.06 39.65 -13.91
C ASN A 629 21.94 40.05 -15.40
N LYS A 630 20.76 39.87 -16.01
CA LYS A 630 20.48 40.34 -17.40
C LYS A 630 20.65 41.85 -17.60
N LYS A 631 20.59 42.65 -16.54
CA LYS A 631 20.85 44.10 -16.59
C LYS A 631 22.34 44.42 -16.53
N PHE A 632 23.13 43.66 -15.75
CA PHE A 632 24.58 43.79 -15.70
C PHE A 632 25.28 43.27 -16.95
N GLU A 633 24.74 42.25 -17.63
CA GLU A 633 25.28 41.74 -18.91
C GLU A 633 25.06 42.68 -20.11
N LYS A 634 24.33 43.80 -19.92
CA LYS A 634 24.04 44.82 -20.95
C LYS A 634 24.76 46.15 -20.69
N GLN A 635 25.62 46.21 -19.69
CA GLN A 635 26.52 47.34 -19.40
C GLN A 635 27.97 46.91 -19.62
#